data_AF-A0A9P8FR86-F1
#
_entry.id   AF-A0A9P8FR86-F1
#
_cell.length_a   1.000
_cell.length_b   1.000
_cell.length_c   1.000
_cell.angle_alpha   90.00
_cell.angle_beta   90.00
_cell.angle_gamma   90.00
#
_symmetry.space_group_name_H-M   'P 1'
#
loop_
_entity.id
_entity.type
_entity.pdbx_description
1 polymer ?
#
loop_
_entity_poly.entity_id
_entity_poly.type
_entity_poly.pdbx_seq_one_letter_code
_entity_poly.pdbx_strand_id
1 'polypeptide(L)'
;MAKEVYDFIIVGGGVAGCVVAHRLSQANKSYKILLLEAGDDARDHESTQNVAEFPKLRGSPLDYSLDTTPQPHLKGRRLKQWGGKCLGGSGAINAAGWTRGPACDFDRWAQLTGDPDWSWERMLPYFRKAEAFFAKDSDCINQDLHGSDGPMKVFVQGRTESEYQMHDHIEKLWLDRGLRWNPDLNSGDALGLGYPGTLWNEGQRQFPQNAYDLSGVEVRLRTRVHKILFDDENLSPMPRARGVLTHDGETFLASQVIVAAGVYFTPQILMLSGIGRQEDLSRLGIETKILNESVGQHLRDDLNVRQVFRLRDPAKHGGSSRKPLRRLPLDHFAYLQCNSEKLIQALREDGEPDASRHWLLNAGRVHQEVYIMYLALLSGTQLQSLNIQQDGTYFTTSVYNMAPTARGEVRLASADPRQAPVVDPRYQSKAADREVMRDALRQVYQLLMFPIDESVQPITMEEVLLDKSHLPLTKQLTDDEIDSRIAYCAESGAHPSGTCAHLPTAKAGSKHGAPLLVGIHGASCSAYYFDYSPEYTASLYSDMCGVPFVAFNRPNYLDSSGWQIDRSSAVPKKPGFDKEDGLSHFQEEAKWLQCYILPALWKAFGVPNDCTSIVTLSHSMSVPMTIIAAARYSEQPETERQFPWAGIAIYGYSEVHTQHCNDRSASAASNPHREPDEIPLGQDDRFHIPCFPPEDRADLLCGPRGYEPDQTMRNTIGRNATPFLISETVEMDSWGVPDKSQYKSAVRIPVMYGHPEYDWVWQGSKRNIDAFLKDFTNAPRVEGAVIQAPKNPPFRAEHLGSLKRPDNLLAARKDVHEHKADQDSLPAIEDQAIKDVVKIQEKCGFHAVSDGEYRRHMFWGTFFPSLKGFTEIQGPDADIFRPYVPDIAAFLEADHVPGETVICTGKIEHTGKSSYIEQFEYMKSIVPKEQWGNIKLTLAAPNWYHLRYKTGKAYPKEVYANDQEYFADIAKAYKTELQILYDAGLRNAQVDDPNLAYFCSEKMLDGWAADKSNTQTADELFDAYIAFYNSCFQRPSDMHLGIHLCRGNFVNSRHFSEGGYDRIATKLFQNLNVSTYYLEYDTPRAGGFEPLKHLPKDKFVVLGVVTSKFPKLENKKEMVDRVLQAADFVAQGSGESREQALQRIGVSPQCGFASHSEGNLLTYDDMVEKLKLVRAIADEIWPGEP
;
A
#
# COMPACT_ATOMS: atom_id res chain seq x y z
N MET A 1 25.79 -41.95 2.17
CA MET A 1 26.15 -40.61 2.67
C MET A 1 24.84 -39.91 3.02
N ALA A 2 24.82 -39.03 4.02
CA ALA A 2 23.63 -38.19 4.25
C ALA A 2 23.44 -37.25 3.04
N LYS A 3 22.19 -36.97 2.65
CA LYS A 3 21.93 -35.91 1.67
C LYS A 3 22.20 -34.57 2.33
N GLU A 4 22.86 -33.68 1.61
CA GLU A 4 23.05 -32.30 2.05
C GLU A 4 21.69 -31.56 2.01
N VAL A 5 21.47 -30.72 3.01
CA VAL A 5 20.27 -29.89 3.15
C VAL A 5 20.71 -28.44 3.08
N TYR A 6 20.02 -27.67 2.25
CA TYR A 6 20.25 -26.24 2.05
C TYR A 6 19.33 -25.42 2.97
N ASP A 7 19.69 -24.19 3.28
CA ASP A 7 18.78 -23.26 3.93
C ASP A 7 17.71 -22.79 2.93
N PHE A 8 18.13 -22.55 1.68
CA PHE A 8 17.27 -22.06 0.60
C PHE A 8 17.55 -22.81 -0.71
N ILE A 9 16.49 -23.29 -1.37
CA ILE A 9 16.51 -23.65 -2.80
C ILE A 9 15.77 -22.57 -3.60
N ILE A 10 16.42 -22.06 -4.64
CA ILE A 10 15.88 -21.09 -5.59
C ILE A 10 15.75 -21.77 -6.95
N VAL A 11 14.53 -21.88 -7.44
CA VAL A 11 14.18 -22.52 -8.72
C VAL A 11 14.00 -21.45 -9.78
N GLY A 12 14.85 -21.46 -10.80
CA GLY A 12 14.94 -20.41 -11.82
C GLY A 12 16.07 -19.44 -11.53
N GLY A 13 17.11 -19.48 -12.36
CA GLY A 13 18.24 -18.55 -12.34
C GLY A 13 17.97 -17.24 -13.06
N GLY A 14 16.71 -16.83 -13.18
CA GLY A 14 16.31 -15.58 -13.82
C GLY A 14 16.69 -14.33 -12.99
N VAL A 15 16.31 -13.16 -13.49
CA VAL A 15 16.58 -11.85 -12.84
C VAL A 15 16.24 -11.87 -11.34
N ALA A 16 15.01 -12.29 -10.98
CA ALA A 16 14.58 -12.39 -9.59
C ALA A 16 15.37 -13.43 -8.78
N GLY A 17 15.67 -14.61 -9.38
CA GLY A 17 16.45 -15.65 -8.74
C GLY A 17 17.88 -15.19 -8.38
N CYS A 18 18.55 -14.51 -9.31
CA CYS A 18 19.87 -13.90 -9.06
C CYS A 18 19.81 -12.83 -7.95
N VAL A 19 18.81 -11.94 -7.97
CA VAL A 19 18.61 -10.91 -6.94
C VAL A 19 18.44 -11.56 -5.56
N VAL A 20 17.53 -12.53 -5.42
CA VAL A 20 17.23 -13.18 -4.14
C VAL A 20 18.43 -13.96 -3.62
N ALA A 21 19.11 -14.74 -4.47
CA ALA A 21 20.30 -15.51 -4.11
C ALA A 21 21.44 -14.60 -3.60
N HIS A 22 21.66 -13.47 -4.28
CA HIS A 22 22.64 -12.46 -3.87
C HIS A 22 22.26 -11.79 -2.55
N ARG A 23 21.01 -11.37 -2.36
CA ARG A 23 20.60 -10.70 -1.11
C ARG A 23 20.58 -11.65 0.09
N LEU A 24 20.25 -12.93 -0.10
CA LEU A 24 20.38 -13.96 0.95
C LEU A 24 21.84 -14.22 1.34
N SER A 25 22.75 -14.36 0.36
CA SER A 25 24.18 -14.57 0.64
C SER A 25 24.87 -13.33 1.23
N GLN A 26 24.35 -12.13 0.95
CA GLN A 26 24.73 -10.90 1.66
C GLN A 26 24.20 -10.86 3.10
N ALA A 27 22.96 -11.28 3.34
CA ALA A 27 22.32 -11.25 4.65
C ALA A 27 23.00 -12.19 5.66
N ASN A 28 23.37 -13.41 5.24
CA ASN A 28 24.22 -14.29 6.04
C ASN A 28 25.09 -15.20 5.17
N LYS A 29 26.41 -15.06 5.29
CA LYS A 29 27.41 -15.86 4.56
C LYS A 29 27.53 -17.31 5.04
N SER A 30 26.82 -17.71 6.10
CA SER A 30 26.73 -19.12 6.51
C SER A 30 25.56 -19.87 5.87
N TYR A 31 24.65 -19.19 5.15
CA TYR A 31 23.52 -19.87 4.50
C TYR A 31 23.99 -20.74 3.33
N LYS A 32 23.52 -21.98 3.30
CA LYS A 32 23.62 -22.86 2.15
C LYS A 32 22.49 -22.53 1.17
N ILE A 33 22.82 -21.88 0.07
CA ILE A 33 21.86 -21.45 -0.95
C ILE A 33 22.14 -22.23 -2.24
N LEU A 34 21.15 -22.95 -2.74
CA LEU A 34 21.20 -23.68 -4.01
C LEU A 34 20.28 -23.00 -5.04
N LEU A 35 20.84 -22.58 -6.17
CA LEU A 35 20.12 -22.02 -7.31
C LEU A 35 20.12 -23.04 -8.46
N LEU A 36 18.92 -23.48 -8.84
CA LEU A 36 18.67 -24.43 -9.92
C LEU A 36 18.16 -23.71 -11.16
N GLU A 37 18.86 -23.83 -12.28
CA GLU A 37 18.49 -23.23 -13.56
C GLU A 37 18.36 -24.31 -14.64
N ALA A 38 17.26 -24.28 -15.40
CA ALA A 38 16.92 -25.29 -16.41
C ALA A 38 17.72 -25.14 -17.73
N GLY A 39 18.38 -24.00 -17.94
CA GLY A 39 19.21 -23.70 -19.09
C GLY A 39 20.71 -23.69 -18.83
N ASP A 40 21.45 -23.24 -19.84
CA ASP A 40 22.89 -23.01 -19.80
C ASP A 40 23.25 -21.65 -19.18
N ASP A 41 24.53 -21.38 -18.96
CA ASP A 41 24.95 -20.00 -18.70
C ASP A 41 24.86 -19.20 -20.01
N ALA A 42 24.12 -18.09 -19.98
CA ALA A 42 23.99 -17.23 -21.16
C ALA A 42 25.35 -16.71 -21.65
N ARG A 43 26.33 -16.57 -20.72
CA ARG A 43 27.65 -16.00 -21.00
C ARG A 43 28.43 -16.76 -22.07
N ASP A 44 28.21 -18.08 -22.19
CA ASP A 44 28.94 -18.94 -23.13
C ASP A 44 28.41 -18.84 -24.59
N HIS A 45 27.28 -18.17 -24.82
CA HIS A 45 26.66 -18.04 -26.13
C HIS A 45 27.04 -16.71 -26.82
N GLU A 46 27.77 -16.78 -27.93
CA GLU A 46 28.34 -15.63 -28.67
C GLU A 46 27.38 -14.44 -28.85
N SER A 47 26.15 -14.69 -29.33
CA SER A 47 25.16 -13.64 -29.59
C SER A 47 24.65 -12.86 -28.36
N THR A 48 25.02 -13.27 -27.13
CA THR A 48 24.70 -12.50 -25.91
C THR A 48 25.70 -11.38 -25.63
N GLN A 49 26.92 -11.50 -26.16
CA GLN A 49 28.06 -10.62 -25.89
C GLN A 49 28.14 -9.40 -26.84
N ASN A 50 27.25 -9.31 -27.83
CA ASN A 50 27.26 -8.28 -28.87
C ASN A 50 25.85 -7.74 -29.12
N VAL A 51 25.67 -6.43 -29.01
CA VAL A 51 24.36 -5.77 -29.18
C VAL A 51 23.80 -5.87 -30.61
N ALA A 52 24.63 -6.05 -31.63
CA ALA A 52 24.16 -6.32 -32.99
C ALA A 52 23.52 -7.72 -33.14
N GLU A 53 23.84 -8.65 -32.23
CA GLU A 53 23.49 -10.06 -32.31
C GLU A 53 22.27 -10.45 -31.46
N PHE A 54 21.83 -9.58 -30.54
CA PHE A 54 20.71 -9.87 -29.63
C PHE A 54 19.42 -10.37 -30.33
N PRO A 55 19.02 -9.92 -31.54
CA PRO A 55 17.81 -10.42 -32.20
C PRO A 55 17.87 -11.92 -32.55
N LYS A 56 19.09 -12.49 -32.66
CA LYS A 56 19.31 -13.92 -32.91
C LYS A 56 19.14 -14.80 -31.66
N LEU A 57 18.97 -14.19 -30.48
CA LEU A 57 18.71 -14.93 -29.23
C LEU A 57 17.25 -15.44 -29.18
N ARG A 58 16.31 -14.77 -29.86
CA ARG A 58 14.95 -15.27 -30.06
C ARG A 58 14.98 -16.56 -30.89
N GLY A 59 14.43 -17.65 -30.38
CA GLY A 59 14.53 -18.97 -31.02
C GLY A 59 15.89 -19.67 -30.89
N SER A 60 16.81 -19.14 -30.09
CA SER A 60 18.09 -19.79 -29.78
C SER A 60 17.93 -20.87 -28.69
N PRO A 61 18.96 -21.71 -28.42
CA PRO A 61 18.93 -22.66 -27.30
C PRO A 61 18.73 -22.01 -25.91
N LEU A 62 18.96 -20.70 -25.79
CA LEU A 62 18.74 -19.91 -24.56
C LEU A 62 17.31 -19.36 -24.43
N ASP A 63 16.40 -19.69 -25.35
CA ASP A 63 15.03 -19.18 -25.37
C ASP A 63 14.01 -20.34 -25.33
N TYR A 64 13.11 -20.32 -24.35
CA TYR A 64 12.01 -21.27 -24.22
C TYR A 64 11.12 -21.32 -25.47
N SER A 65 11.05 -20.23 -26.24
CA SER A 65 10.47 -20.21 -27.60
C SER A 65 9.03 -20.76 -27.67
N LEU A 66 8.23 -20.53 -26.63
CA LEU A 66 6.89 -21.11 -26.47
C LEU A 66 5.92 -20.58 -27.56
N ASP A 67 4.82 -21.29 -27.81
CA ASP A 67 3.74 -20.85 -28.71
C ASP A 67 2.44 -20.64 -27.94
N THR A 68 1.67 -19.62 -28.31
CA THR A 68 0.30 -19.48 -27.81
C THR A 68 -0.66 -20.53 -28.39
N THR A 69 -1.83 -20.68 -27.79
CA THR A 69 -3.06 -21.12 -28.47
C THR A 69 -3.34 -20.26 -29.73
N PRO A 70 -4.14 -20.75 -30.68
CA PRO A 70 -4.64 -19.94 -31.80
C PRO A 70 -5.42 -18.72 -31.28
N GLN A 71 -4.93 -17.51 -31.55
CA GLN A 71 -5.53 -16.27 -31.02
C GLN A 71 -6.67 -15.80 -31.94
N PRO A 72 -7.95 -15.81 -31.51
CA PRO A 72 -9.09 -15.61 -32.42
C PRO A 72 -9.06 -14.24 -33.12
N HIS A 73 -8.80 -13.18 -32.36
CA HIS A 73 -8.75 -11.80 -32.83
C HIS A 73 -7.49 -11.48 -33.66
N LEU A 74 -6.55 -12.43 -33.76
CA LEU A 74 -5.38 -12.38 -34.65
C LEU A 74 -5.50 -13.43 -35.77
N LYS A 75 -6.73 -13.65 -36.25
CA LYS A 75 -7.08 -14.59 -37.34
C LYS A 75 -6.61 -16.03 -37.10
N GLY A 76 -6.58 -16.46 -35.83
CA GLY A 76 -6.16 -17.80 -35.43
C GLY A 76 -4.65 -18.04 -35.45
N ARG A 77 -3.81 -17.00 -35.62
CA ARG A 77 -2.35 -17.16 -35.49
C ARG A 77 -1.97 -17.65 -34.10
N ARG A 78 -0.95 -18.50 -34.04
CA ARG A 78 -0.15 -18.69 -32.82
C ARG A 78 0.97 -17.66 -32.82
N LEU A 79 1.21 -17.03 -31.68
CA LEU A 79 2.34 -16.12 -31.49
C LEU A 79 3.44 -16.80 -30.69
N LYS A 80 4.69 -16.44 -30.98
CA LYS A 80 5.83 -16.86 -30.16
C LYS A 80 5.90 -16.06 -28.86
N GLN A 81 6.27 -16.77 -27.81
CA GLN A 81 6.37 -16.32 -26.42
C GLN A 81 7.81 -16.52 -25.96
N TRP A 82 8.56 -15.44 -26.00
CA TRP A 82 10.01 -15.42 -25.76
C TRP A 82 10.31 -15.42 -24.25
N GLY A 83 11.30 -16.20 -23.81
CA GLY A 83 11.68 -16.24 -22.40
C GLY A 83 13.01 -16.95 -22.17
N GLY A 84 13.88 -16.37 -21.36
CA GLY A 84 15.25 -16.88 -21.20
C GLY A 84 15.31 -18.20 -20.43
N LYS A 85 15.73 -19.26 -21.12
CA LYS A 85 16.12 -20.56 -20.58
C LYS A 85 17.63 -20.56 -20.38
N CYS A 86 18.10 -19.82 -19.38
CA CYS A 86 19.51 -19.63 -19.09
C CYS A 86 19.73 -18.96 -17.74
N LEU A 87 20.95 -18.99 -17.22
CA LEU A 87 21.33 -18.17 -16.08
C LEU A 87 21.26 -16.67 -16.48
N GLY A 88 20.60 -15.87 -15.64
CA GLY A 88 20.13 -14.52 -15.94
C GLY A 88 18.72 -14.46 -16.55
N GLY A 89 18.19 -15.60 -17.04
CA GLY A 89 16.87 -15.74 -17.65
C GLY A 89 16.62 -14.71 -18.75
N SER A 90 15.40 -14.20 -18.84
CA SER A 90 15.05 -13.19 -19.86
C SER A 90 15.93 -11.93 -19.81
N GLY A 91 16.54 -11.58 -18.67
CA GLY A 91 17.49 -10.47 -18.57
C GLY A 91 18.79 -10.68 -19.37
N ALA A 92 19.13 -11.92 -19.67
CA ALA A 92 20.29 -12.25 -20.51
C ALA A 92 19.99 -12.24 -22.02
N ILE A 93 18.71 -12.33 -22.42
CA ILE A 93 18.30 -12.40 -23.85
C ILE A 93 17.39 -11.25 -24.34
N ASN A 94 16.85 -10.42 -23.45
CA ASN A 94 16.03 -9.25 -23.80
C ASN A 94 16.86 -8.17 -24.53
N ALA A 95 16.22 -7.07 -24.94
CA ALA A 95 16.93 -5.92 -25.54
C ALA A 95 17.93 -5.23 -24.58
N ALA A 96 17.78 -5.41 -23.26
CA ALA A 96 18.53 -4.71 -22.22
C ALA A 96 18.27 -3.18 -22.14
N GLY A 97 17.01 -2.78 -22.37
CA GLY A 97 16.49 -1.49 -21.90
C GLY A 97 16.22 -1.47 -20.40
N TRP A 98 16.11 -0.27 -19.81
CA TRP A 98 15.79 -0.03 -18.41
C TRP A 98 14.83 1.15 -18.29
N THR A 99 13.55 0.83 -18.11
CA THR A 99 12.45 1.76 -17.87
C THR A 99 11.64 1.31 -16.65
N ARG A 100 11.07 2.27 -15.91
CA ARG A 100 10.14 2.05 -14.79
C ARG A 100 8.70 2.27 -15.26
N GLY A 101 7.72 1.78 -14.50
CA GLY A 101 6.32 2.18 -14.70
C GLY A 101 6.05 3.60 -14.19
N PRO A 102 4.91 4.22 -14.55
CA PRO A 102 4.45 5.47 -13.96
C PRO A 102 3.96 5.24 -12.52
N ALA A 103 4.06 6.28 -11.67
CA ALA A 103 3.65 6.24 -10.27
C ALA A 103 2.21 5.73 -10.08
N CYS A 104 1.29 6.15 -10.97
CA CYS A 104 -0.12 5.75 -10.95
C CYS A 104 -0.40 4.25 -11.21
N ASP A 105 0.61 3.42 -11.53
CA ASP A 105 0.52 1.97 -11.48
C ASP A 105 0.86 1.41 -10.08
N PHE A 106 1.90 1.95 -9.44
CA PHE A 106 2.32 1.58 -8.09
C PHE A 106 1.29 2.01 -7.04
N ASP A 107 0.84 3.27 -7.11
CA ASP A 107 -0.20 3.80 -6.23
C ASP A 107 -1.54 3.07 -6.45
N ARG A 108 -1.77 2.57 -7.68
CA ARG A 108 -2.90 1.68 -7.98
C ARG A 108 -2.73 0.28 -7.40
N TRP A 109 -1.51 -0.29 -7.32
CA TRP A 109 -1.30 -1.54 -6.60
C TRP A 109 -1.54 -1.36 -5.09
N ALA A 110 -1.08 -0.25 -4.50
CA ALA A 110 -1.39 0.07 -3.11
C ALA A 110 -2.91 0.18 -2.87
N GLN A 111 -3.64 0.84 -3.78
CA GLN A 111 -5.10 0.91 -3.74
C GLN A 111 -5.77 -0.47 -3.87
N LEU A 112 -5.28 -1.34 -4.76
CA LEU A 112 -5.84 -2.67 -5.06
C LEU A 112 -5.41 -3.78 -4.09
N THR A 113 -4.46 -3.53 -3.21
CA THR A 113 -3.99 -4.50 -2.20
C THR A 113 -4.32 -4.08 -0.77
N GLY A 114 -4.63 -2.80 -0.56
CA GLY A 114 -4.69 -2.19 0.77
C GLY A 114 -3.32 -1.97 1.42
N ASP A 115 -2.23 -2.30 0.73
CA ASP A 115 -0.85 -2.26 1.25
C ASP A 115 -0.09 -1.04 0.67
N PRO A 116 0.16 0.01 1.48
CA PRO A 116 0.81 1.23 1.02
C PRO A 116 2.28 1.02 0.61
N ASP A 117 2.94 -0.08 1.00
CA ASP A 117 4.33 -0.34 0.62
C ASP A 117 4.51 -0.60 -0.89
N TRP A 118 3.40 -0.77 -1.64
CA TRP A 118 3.42 -0.83 -3.11
C TRP A 118 3.29 0.50 -3.84
N SER A 119 3.04 1.60 -3.12
CA SER A 119 3.01 2.96 -3.68
C SER A 119 4.35 3.37 -4.29
N TRP A 120 4.33 4.36 -5.18
CA TRP A 120 5.53 4.87 -5.85
C TRP A 120 6.59 5.33 -4.83
N GLU A 121 6.17 6.06 -3.79
CA GLU A 121 7.04 6.55 -2.71
C GLU A 121 7.81 5.41 -2.02
N ARG A 122 7.11 4.31 -1.72
CA ARG A 122 7.66 3.15 -0.98
C ARG A 122 8.48 2.23 -1.88
N MET A 123 8.15 2.18 -3.17
CA MET A 123 8.90 1.43 -4.19
C MET A 123 10.18 2.13 -4.66
N LEU A 124 10.23 3.47 -4.63
CA LEU A 124 11.37 4.26 -5.12
C LEU A 124 12.72 3.86 -4.49
N PRO A 125 12.87 3.66 -3.17
CA PRO A 125 14.11 3.16 -2.57
C PRO A 125 14.60 1.83 -3.14
N TYR A 126 13.71 0.94 -3.59
CA TYR A 126 14.08 -0.34 -4.18
C TYR A 126 14.58 -0.20 -5.62
N PHE A 127 14.02 0.72 -6.41
CA PHE A 127 14.60 1.06 -7.72
C PHE A 127 16.00 1.62 -7.58
N ARG A 128 16.17 2.59 -6.66
CA ARG A 128 17.49 3.16 -6.34
C ARG A 128 18.47 2.08 -5.87
N LYS A 129 18.06 1.12 -5.04
CA LYS A 129 18.91 0.01 -4.57
C LYS A 129 19.24 -1.06 -5.64
N ALA A 130 18.53 -1.06 -6.77
CA ALA A 130 18.80 -1.95 -7.90
C ALA A 130 19.80 -1.37 -8.90
N GLU A 131 19.88 -0.04 -9.04
CA GLU A 131 20.62 0.64 -10.10
C GLU A 131 21.80 1.51 -9.61
N ALA A 132 22.82 1.62 -10.46
CA ALA A 132 23.78 2.72 -10.44
C ALA A 132 23.57 3.50 -11.75
N PHE A 133 23.01 4.70 -11.66
CA PHE A 133 22.50 5.45 -12.79
C PHE A 133 23.55 6.44 -13.35
N PHE A 134 23.63 6.52 -14.68
CA PHE A 134 24.60 7.32 -15.41
C PHE A 134 23.92 7.99 -16.62
N ALA A 135 23.46 9.23 -16.43
CA ALA A 135 23.02 10.10 -17.52
C ALA A 135 24.09 11.17 -17.81
N LYS A 136 24.18 11.61 -19.08
CA LYS A 136 25.08 12.71 -19.47
C LYS A 136 24.43 14.09 -19.35
N ASP A 137 23.12 14.16 -19.55
CA ASP A 137 22.33 15.37 -19.35
C ASP A 137 21.82 15.40 -17.89
N SER A 138 22.74 15.23 -16.93
CA SER A 138 22.41 15.08 -15.49
C SER A 138 21.58 16.23 -14.93
N ASP A 139 21.79 17.43 -15.46
CA ASP A 139 21.31 18.69 -14.90
C ASP A 139 19.81 18.93 -15.14
N CYS A 140 19.18 18.12 -16.01
CA CYS A 140 17.74 18.11 -16.24
C CYS A 140 17.03 16.85 -15.71
N ILE A 141 17.74 15.98 -14.98
CA ILE A 141 17.21 14.74 -14.38
C ILE A 141 17.31 14.82 -12.86
N ASN A 142 16.24 14.44 -12.16
CA ASN A 142 16.21 14.46 -10.70
C ASN A 142 17.01 13.30 -10.11
N GLN A 143 18.28 13.54 -9.78
CA GLN A 143 19.21 12.54 -9.25
C GLN A 143 18.74 11.88 -7.94
N ASP A 144 17.85 12.53 -7.16
CA ASP A 144 17.28 11.94 -5.93
C ASP A 144 16.32 10.78 -6.21
N LEU A 145 15.85 10.63 -7.45
CA LEU A 145 15.03 9.49 -7.89
C LEU A 145 15.87 8.28 -8.32
N HIS A 146 17.21 8.39 -8.28
CA HIS A 146 18.14 7.42 -8.84
C HIS A 146 19.10 6.81 -7.80
N GLY A 147 19.59 5.62 -8.12
CA GLY A 147 20.66 4.96 -7.38
C GLY A 147 22.04 5.28 -7.96
N SER A 148 23.08 5.21 -7.13
CA SER A 148 24.47 5.47 -7.56
C SER A 148 25.43 4.31 -7.27
N ASP A 149 24.99 3.33 -6.47
CA ASP A 149 25.77 2.18 -5.99
C ASP A 149 25.08 0.81 -6.23
N GLY A 150 23.89 0.79 -6.82
CA GLY A 150 23.15 -0.44 -7.09
C GLY A 150 23.82 -1.37 -8.13
N PRO A 151 23.55 -2.69 -8.11
CA PRO A 151 24.34 -3.64 -8.91
C PRO A 151 24.22 -3.49 -10.43
N MET A 152 23.06 -3.05 -10.94
CA MET A 152 22.84 -2.85 -12.38
C MET A 152 23.25 -1.44 -12.79
N LYS A 153 24.26 -1.28 -13.66
CA LYS A 153 24.62 0.07 -14.15
C LYS A 153 23.68 0.47 -15.29
N VAL A 154 23.00 1.59 -15.14
CA VAL A 154 21.99 2.07 -16.08
C VAL A 154 22.54 3.30 -16.78
N PHE A 155 22.65 3.23 -18.11
CA PHE A 155 23.16 4.31 -18.93
C PHE A 155 22.02 4.97 -19.71
N VAL A 156 21.86 6.29 -19.59
CA VAL A 156 20.95 7.10 -20.41
C VAL A 156 21.76 7.92 -21.40
N GLN A 157 21.33 7.95 -22.65
CA GLN A 157 22.01 8.73 -23.69
C GLN A 157 21.72 10.23 -23.49
N GLY A 158 22.74 11.07 -23.67
CA GLY A 158 22.56 12.52 -23.72
C GLY A 158 22.14 12.98 -25.12
N ARG A 159 21.47 14.13 -25.22
CA ARG A 159 20.83 14.60 -26.46
C ARG A 159 21.80 14.86 -27.62
N THR A 160 23.08 15.05 -27.31
CA THR A 160 24.16 15.25 -28.29
C THR A 160 24.88 13.95 -28.71
N GLU A 161 24.40 12.76 -28.33
CA GLU A 161 25.13 11.50 -28.50
C GLU A 161 24.64 10.58 -29.63
N SER A 162 23.56 10.91 -30.34
CA SER A 162 22.99 9.98 -31.33
C SER A 162 23.90 9.81 -32.56
N GLU A 163 24.30 8.57 -32.85
CA GLU A 163 25.04 8.23 -34.08
C GLU A 163 24.13 8.20 -35.34
N TYR A 164 22.82 8.49 -35.21
CA TYR A 164 21.80 8.33 -36.26
C TYR A 164 21.24 9.68 -36.74
N GLN A 165 21.41 10.01 -38.02
CA GLN A 165 21.05 11.33 -38.56
C GLN A 165 19.53 11.58 -38.67
N MET A 166 18.70 10.54 -38.51
CA MET A 166 17.24 10.69 -38.41
C MET A 166 16.76 11.17 -37.05
N HIS A 167 17.60 11.07 -36.01
CA HIS A 167 17.20 11.21 -34.61
C HIS A 167 16.49 12.53 -34.32
N ASP A 168 17.13 13.66 -34.66
CA ASP A 168 16.58 15.01 -34.53
C ASP A 168 15.30 15.22 -35.37
N HIS A 169 15.15 14.50 -36.49
CA HIS A 169 13.98 14.60 -37.36
C HIS A 169 12.79 13.82 -36.81
N ILE A 170 13.01 12.62 -36.27
CA ILE A 170 11.99 11.85 -35.54
C ILE A 170 11.57 12.58 -34.26
N GLU A 171 12.54 13.16 -33.53
CA GLU A 171 12.28 14.03 -32.38
C GLU A 171 11.33 15.16 -32.77
N LYS A 172 11.70 15.94 -33.80
CA LYS A 172 10.88 17.05 -34.30
C LYS A 172 9.48 16.60 -34.72
N LEU A 173 9.32 15.46 -35.40
CA LEU A 173 8.00 14.98 -35.85
C LEU A 173 7.06 14.54 -34.72
N TRP A 174 7.59 14.22 -33.54
CA TRP A 174 6.82 14.01 -32.32
C TRP A 174 6.54 15.32 -31.57
N LEU A 175 7.54 16.20 -31.43
CA LEU A 175 7.39 17.50 -30.79
C LEU A 175 6.41 18.42 -31.55
N ASP A 176 6.45 18.43 -32.89
CA ASP A 176 5.51 19.15 -33.78
C ASP A 176 4.06 18.67 -33.59
N ARG A 177 3.86 17.43 -33.12
CA ARG A 177 2.54 16.86 -32.79
C ARG A 177 2.08 17.16 -31.36
N GLY A 178 2.86 17.92 -30.60
CA GLY A 178 2.54 18.30 -29.21
C GLY A 178 2.91 17.26 -28.16
N LEU A 179 3.65 16.20 -28.51
CA LEU A 179 4.23 15.31 -27.50
C LEU A 179 5.32 16.07 -26.74
N ARG A 180 5.22 16.17 -25.41
CA ARG A 180 6.21 16.90 -24.60
C ARG A 180 7.58 16.19 -24.61
N TRP A 181 8.66 16.95 -24.53
CA TRP A 181 9.95 16.38 -24.11
C TRP A 181 9.87 15.94 -22.65
N ASN A 182 10.46 14.80 -22.33
CA ASN A 182 10.61 14.27 -20.98
C ASN A 182 12.06 13.81 -20.76
N PRO A 183 12.87 14.51 -19.94
CA PRO A 183 14.26 14.17 -19.71
C PRO A 183 14.44 12.90 -18.86
N ASP A 184 13.42 12.50 -18.09
CA ASP A 184 13.49 11.34 -17.18
C ASP A 184 12.20 10.51 -17.22
N LEU A 185 12.22 9.48 -18.09
CA LEU A 185 11.15 8.48 -18.20
C LEU A 185 11.02 7.58 -16.94
N ASN A 186 11.99 7.66 -16.01
CA ASN A 186 12.05 6.88 -14.77
C ASN A 186 11.65 7.71 -13.52
N SER A 187 11.21 8.95 -13.73
CA SER A 187 10.80 9.89 -12.67
C SER A 187 9.52 9.51 -11.91
N GLY A 188 8.74 8.58 -12.45
CA GLY A 188 7.37 8.29 -12.02
C GLY A 188 6.31 8.96 -12.89
N ASP A 189 6.68 9.93 -13.73
CA ASP A 189 5.82 10.46 -14.79
C ASP A 189 6.46 10.17 -16.16
N ALA A 190 6.14 9.00 -16.71
CA ALA A 190 6.77 8.48 -17.93
C ALA A 190 6.29 9.15 -19.23
N LEU A 191 5.15 9.87 -19.25
CA LEU A 191 4.54 10.35 -20.50
C LEU A 191 5.43 11.35 -21.27
N GLY A 192 5.36 11.35 -22.59
CA GLY A 192 6.17 12.22 -23.45
C GLY A 192 7.21 11.46 -24.28
N LEU A 193 8.19 12.21 -24.79
CA LEU A 193 9.30 11.74 -25.61
C LEU A 193 10.61 11.86 -24.82
N GLY A 194 11.38 10.78 -24.70
CA GLY A 194 12.66 10.81 -23.98
C GLY A 194 13.57 9.63 -24.27
N TYR A 195 14.76 9.62 -23.65
CA TYR A 195 15.72 8.53 -23.79
C TYR A 195 15.43 7.40 -22.79
N PRO A 196 15.29 6.14 -23.25
CA PRO A 196 15.27 5.00 -22.34
C PRO A 196 16.66 4.75 -21.72
N GLY A 197 16.69 4.22 -20.50
CA GLY A 197 17.92 3.67 -19.93
C GLY A 197 18.33 2.38 -20.63
N THR A 198 19.60 2.02 -20.56
CA THR A 198 20.10 0.74 -21.05
C THR A 198 21.15 0.11 -20.15
N LEU A 199 21.23 -1.22 -20.20
CA LEU A 199 22.21 -2.05 -19.50
C LEU A 199 23.42 -2.41 -20.38
N TRP A 200 23.48 -1.91 -21.62
CA TRP A 200 24.66 -2.01 -22.49
C TRP A 200 25.70 -0.92 -22.15
N ASN A 201 26.94 -1.34 -21.91
CA ASN A 201 28.08 -0.45 -21.65
C ASN A 201 29.19 -0.74 -22.66
N GLU A 202 29.52 0.23 -23.53
CA GLU A 202 30.54 0.10 -24.59
C GLU A 202 30.45 -1.21 -25.41
N GLY A 203 29.22 -1.63 -25.73
CA GLY A 203 28.91 -2.84 -26.51
C GLY A 203 28.79 -4.13 -25.69
N GLN A 204 28.95 -4.07 -24.36
CA GLN A 204 28.88 -5.24 -23.47
C GLN A 204 27.59 -5.25 -22.64
N ARG A 205 26.94 -6.42 -22.56
CA ARG A 205 25.72 -6.64 -21.77
C ARG A 205 26.06 -6.80 -20.29
N GLN A 206 25.27 -6.17 -19.42
CA GLN A 206 25.25 -6.54 -18.01
C GLN A 206 24.26 -7.67 -17.76
N PHE A 207 24.81 -8.85 -17.45
CA PHE A 207 24.05 -10.04 -17.10
C PHE A 207 23.65 -10.00 -15.61
N PRO A 208 22.42 -10.41 -15.22
CA PRO A 208 22.01 -10.43 -13.82
C PRO A 208 22.95 -11.22 -12.91
N GLN A 209 23.46 -12.38 -13.37
CA GLN A 209 24.42 -13.21 -12.62
C GLN A 209 25.85 -12.64 -12.52
N ASN A 210 26.15 -11.55 -13.23
CA ASN A 210 27.41 -10.81 -13.10
C ASN A 210 27.26 -9.57 -12.19
N ALA A 211 26.08 -8.93 -12.21
CA ALA A 211 25.77 -7.78 -11.35
C ALA A 211 25.47 -8.23 -9.92
N TYR A 212 24.58 -9.21 -9.76
CA TYR A 212 24.23 -9.81 -8.49
C TYR A 212 25.20 -10.96 -8.20
N ASP A 213 26.23 -10.67 -7.39
CA ASP A 213 27.28 -11.63 -6.99
C ASP A 213 26.69 -12.92 -6.39
N LEU A 214 26.95 -14.04 -7.08
CA LEU A 214 26.54 -15.40 -6.69
C LEU A 214 27.71 -16.23 -6.12
N SER A 215 28.86 -15.63 -5.77
CA SER A 215 30.03 -16.36 -5.27
C SER A 215 29.80 -17.12 -3.95
N GLY A 216 28.78 -16.74 -3.18
CA GLY A 216 28.29 -17.44 -1.99
C GLY A 216 27.11 -18.39 -2.23
N VAL A 217 26.85 -18.79 -3.48
CA VAL A 217 25.67 -19.57 -3.89
C VAL A 217 26.11 -20.80 -4.71
N GLU A 218 25.59 -21.97 -4.40
CA GLU A 218 25.75 -23.15 -5.25
C GLU A 218 24.83 -23.02 -6.47
N VAL A 219 25.39 -23.00 -7.68
CA VAL A 219 24.61 -22.95 -8.92
C VAL A 219 24.64 -24.32 -9.62
N ARG A 220 23.46 -24.77 -10.09
CA ARG A 220 23.28 -25.94 -10.94
C ARG A 220 22.53 -25.56 -12.21
N LEU A 221 23.27 -25.57 -13.32
CA LEU A 221 22.75 -25.33 -14.67
C LEU A 221 22.12 -26.62 -15.24
N ARG A 222 21.38 -26.50 -16.35
CA ARG A 222 20.68 -27.59 -17.05
C ARG A 222 19.72 -28.42 -16.17
N THR A 223 19.39 -27.92 -14.99
CA THR A 223 18.68 -28.64 -13.92
C THR A 223 17.23 -28.16 -13.86
N ARG A 224 16.37 -28.71 -14.74
CA ARG A 224 14.93 -28.41 -14.70
C ARG A 224 14.29 -29.05 -13.47
N VAL A 225 13.64 -28.23 -12.65
CA VAL A 225 12.73 -28.71 -11.59
C VAL A 225 11.43 -29.23 -12.21
N HIS A 226 11.00 -30.39 -11.73
CA HIS A 226 9.69 -30.98 -12.00
C HIS A 226 8.65 -30.33 -11.08
N LYS A 227 8.84 -30.47 -9.77
CA LYS A 227 7.89 -30.01 -8.75
C LYS A 227 8.57 -29.75 -7.41
N ILE A 228 7.90 -28.95 -6.58
CA ILE A 228 8.16 -28.82 -5.15
C ILE A 228 7.92 -30.19 -4.51
N LEU A 229 8.83 -30.59 -3.63
CA LEU A 229 8.60 -31.70 -2.72
C LEU A 229 8.10 -31.14 -1.40
N PHE A 230 6.98 -31.66 -0.94
CA PHE A 230 6.48 -31.39 0.40
C PHE A 230 6.99 -32.45 1.37
N ASP A 231 6.98 -32.11 2.66
CA ASP A 231 7.01 -33.12 3.72
C ASP A 231 5.79 -34.03 3.66
N ASP A 232 5.91 -35.19 4.30
CA ASP A 232 4.79 -36.12 4.35
C ASP A 232 3.69 -35.51 5.19
N GLU A 233 2.59 -35.29 4.50
CA GLU A 233 1.18 -35.41 4.86
C GLU A 233 0.85 -36.10 6.19
N ASN A 234 1.65 -37.06 6.67
CA ASN A 234 1.53 -37.66 8.00
C ASN A 234 2.01 -36.78 9.16
N LEU A 235 2.31 -35.49 8.92
CA LEU A 235 2.89 -34.48 9.85
C LEU A 235 2.34 -32.90 10.09
N SER A 236 1.16 -31.31 8.87
CA SER A 236 0.59 -29.91 8.74
C SER A 236 -0.66 -30.07 7.85
N PRO A 237 -1.70 -29.22 7.92
CA PRO A 237 -2.85 -29.24 7.00
C PRO A 237 -2.52 -28.61 5.65
N MET A 238 -1.32 -28.04 5.59
CA MET A 238 -0.81 -27.16 4.59
C MET A 238 0.55 -27.73 4.19
N PRO A 239 0.70 -28.31 2.99
CA PRO A 239 1.92 -28.98 2.58
C PRO A 239 3.17 -28.10 2.76
N ARG A 240 4.07 -28.49 3.68
CA ARG A 240 5.32 -27.75 3.93
C ARG A 240 6.34 -28.11 2.87
N ALA A 241 6.79 -27.14 2.07
CA ALA A 241 7.85 -27.34 1.09
C ALA A 241 9.17 -27.71 1.80
N ARG A 242 9.81 -28.80 1.37
CA ARG A 242 11.05 -29.34 1.98
C ARG A 242 12.23 -29.45 1.01
N GLY A 243 12.04 -29.00 -0.22
CA GLY A 243 12.94 -29.27 -1.32
C GLY A 243 12.22 -29.39 -2.66
N VAL A 244 12.92 -29.93 -3.66
CA VAL A 244 12.41 -30.06 -5.03
C VAL A 244 12.89 -31.35 -5.70
N LEU A 245 12.08 -31.83 -6.64
CA LEU A 245 12.39 -32.94 -7.55
C LEU A 245 12.80 -32.35 -8.90
N THR A 246 13.92 -32.80 -9.48
CA THR A 246 14.30 -32.47 -10.87
C THR A 246 13.59 -33.39 -11.86
N HIS A 247 13.57 -33.00 -13.14
CA HIS A 247 13.00 -33.84 -14.19
C HIS A 247 13.77 -35.15 -14.43
N ASP A 248 15.01 -35.24 -13.94
CA ASP A 248 15.87 -36.44 -14.02
C ASP A 248 15.74 -37.35 -12.77
N GLY A 249 14.88 -36.97 -11.82
CA GLY A 249 14.67 -37.71 -10.57
C GLY A 249 15.64 -37.35 -9.43
N GLU A 250 16.53 -36.37 -9.62
CA GLU A 250 17.36 -35.86 -8.51
C GLU A 250 16.48 -35.11 -7.50
N THR A 251 16.85 -35.16 -6.23
CA THR A 251 16.09 -34.57 -5.13
C THR A 251 17.02 -33.80 -4.22
N PHE A 252 16.85 -32.48 -4.21
CA PHE A 252 17.50 -31.53 -3.32
C PHE A 252 16.55 -31.17 -2.18
N LEU A 253 17.07 -31.02 -0.96
CA LEU A 253 16.29 -30.72 0.25
C LEU A 253 16.67 -29.35 0.80
N ALA A 254 15.70 -28.58 1.28
CA ALA A 254 15.95 -27.30 1.92
C ALA A 254 14.90 -26.91 2.97
N SER A 255 15.31 -26.03 3.88
CA SER A 255 14.44 -25.40 4.88
C SER A 255 13.39 -24.48 4.24
N GLN A 256 13.70 -23.86 3.09
CA GLN A 256 12.77 -23.04 2.29
C GLN A 256 12.98 -23.26 0.78
N VAL A 257 11.90 -23.12 0.01
CA VAL A 257 11.90 -23.22 -1.47
C VAL A 257 11.30 -21.94 -2.06
N ILE A 258 11.96 -21.39 -3.07
CA ILE A 258 11.65 -20.12 -3.74
C ILE A 258 11.54 -20.42 -5.24
N VAL A 259 10.41 -20.12 -5.90
CA VAL A 259 10.15 -20.47 -7.31
C VAL A 259 10.17 -19.23 -8.20
N ALA A 260 11.37 -18.77 -8.53
CA ALA A 260 11.64 -17.66 -9.45
C ALA A 260 11.71 -18.10 -10.93
N ALA A 261 10.92 -19.10 -11.34
CA ALA A 261 10.99 -19.74 -12.67
C ALA A 261 10.34 -18.90 -13.80
N GLY A 262 9.81 -17.72 -13.47
CA GLY A 262 9.10 -16.84 -14.41
C GLY A 262 7.65 -17.26 -14.67
N VAL A 263 6.87 -16.35 -15.25
CA VAL A 263 5.40 -16.44 -15.40
C VAL A 263 4.87 -17.69 -16.10
N TYR A 264 5.65 -18.34 -16.96
CA TYR A 264 5.21 -19.58 -17.64
C TYR A 264 5.51 -20.83 -16.83
N PHE A 265 6.68 -20.90 -16.18
CA PHE A 265 7.15 -22.11 -15.52
C PHE A 265 6.87 -22.14 -14.02
N THR A 266 6.67 -20.99 -13.37
CA THR A 266 6.22 -20.90 -11.97
C THR A 266 4.84 -21.54 -11.78
N PRO A 267 3.77 -21.16 -12.51
CA PRO A 267 2.47 -21.84 -12.40
C PRO A 267 2.53 -23.28 -12.87
N GLN A 268 3.37 -23.64 -13.85
CA GLN A 268 3.59 -25.04 -14.23
C GLN A 268 4.18 -25.84 -13.06
N ILE A 269 5.22 -25.35 -12.40
CA ILE A 269 5.82 -26.02 -11.24
C ILE A 269 4.82 -26.09 -10.09
N LEU A 270 4.06 -25.04 -9.81
CA LEU A 270 3.00 -25.06 -8.79
C LEU A 270 1.93 -26.12 -9.11
N MET A 271 1.39 -26.14 -10.33
CA MET A 271 0.41 -27.13 -10.76
C MET A 271 0.97 -28.57 -10.75
N LEU A 272 2.20 -28.79 -11.22
CA LEU A 272 2.87 -30.10 -11.11
C LEU A 272 3.17 -30.51 -9.65
N SER A 273 3.19 -29.54 -8.72
CA SER A 273 3.25 -29.75 -7.28
C SER A 273 1.87 -29.98 -6.65
N GLY A 274 0.79 -29.96 -7.42
CA GLY A 274 -0.59 -30.07 -6.92
C GLY A 274 -1.19 -28.77 -6.38
N ILE A 275 -0.62 -27.61 -6.70
CA ILE A 275 -1.15 -26.29 -6.30
C ILE A 275 -1.88 -25.68 -7.51
N GLY A 276 -3.20 -25.57 -7.46
CA GLY A 276 -4.01 -25.03 -8.56
C GLY A 276 -5.50 -25.35 -8.50
N ARG A 277 -6.20 -25.18 -9.63
CA ARG A 277 -7.61 -25.58 -9.81
C ARG A 277 -7.72 -27.11 -9.81
N GLN A 278 -8.57 -27.66 -8.93
CA GLN A 278 -8.79 -29.11 -8.85
C GLN A 278 -9.20 -29.73 -10.20
N GLU A 279 -10.04 -29.04 -10.98
CA GLU A 279 -10.44 -29.48 -12.32
C GLU A 279 -9.27 -29.64 -13.30
N ASP A 280 -8.30 -28.72 -13.30
CA ASP A 280 -7.19 -28.74 -14.26
C ASP A 280 -6.10 -29.73 -13.86
N LEU A 281 -5.93 -29.97 -12.55
CA LEU A 281 -4.99 -30.96 -12.01
C LEU A 281 -5.50 -32.38 -12.19
N SER A 282 -6.76 -32.65 -11.80
CA SER A 282 -7.37 -33.98 -11.90
C SER A 282 -7.47 -34.50 -13.35
N ARG A 283 -7.74 -33.61 -14.32
CA ARG A 283 -7.70 -33.92 -15.78
C ARG A 283 -6.37 -34.54 -16.25
N LEU A 284 -5.28 -34.34 -15.50
CA LEU A 284 -3.93 -34.80 -15.83
C LEU A 284 -3.41 -35.88 -14.86
N GLY A 285 -4.26 -36.41 -13.99
CA GLY A 285 -3.86 -37.36 -12.94
C GLY A 285 -2.97 -36.73 -11.87
N ILE A 286 -3.08 -35.41 -11.67
CA ILE A 286 -2.36 -34.67 -10.63
C ILE A 286 -3.30 -34.44 -9.44
N GLU A 287 -2.92 -35.01 -8.32
CA GLU A 287 -3.49 -34.75 -7.00
C GLU A 287 -3.46 -33.25 -6.65
N THR A 288 -4.58 -32.74 -6.09
CA THR A 288 -4.66 -31.36 -5.63
C THR A 288 -4.22 -31.26 -4.17
N LYS A 289 -2.97 -30.85 -3.97
CA LYS A 289 -2.36 -30.62 -2.67
C LYS A 289 -2.79 -29.31 -2.01
N ILE A 290 -3.04 -28.27 -2.81
CA ILE A 290 -3.57 -26.98 -2.36
C ILE A 290 -4.50 -26.45 -3.45
N LEU A 291 -5.78 -26.26 -3.13
CA LEU A 291 -6.71 -25.58 -4.01
C LEU A 291 -6.35 -24.09 -4.08
N ASN A 292 -6.02 -23.61 -5.28
CA ASN A 292 -5.87 -22.18 -5.57
C ASN A 292 -6.33 -21.94 -7.01
N GLU A 293 -7.48 -21.29 -7.18
CA GLU A 293 -8.09 -21.14 -8.49
C GLU A 293 -7.39 -20.14 -9.42
N SER A 294 -6.57 -19.25 -8.84
CA SER A 294 -5.87 -18.19 -9.56
C SER A 294 -4.50 -18.61 -10.12
N VAL A 295 -3.97 -19.79 -9.74
CA VAL A 295 -2.75 -20.32 -10.37
C VAL A 295 -3.02 -20.66 -11.84
N GLY A 296 -2.15 -20.15 -12.70
CA GLY A 296 -2.30 -20.17 -14.15
C GLY A 296 -3.20 -19.07 -14.70
N GLN A 297 -4.11 -18.49 -13.92
CA GLN A 297 -5.12 -17.55 -14.43
C GLN A 297 -4.61 -16.11 -14.56
N HIS A 298 -5.42 -15.24 -15.16
CA HIS A 298 -5.19 -13.80 -15.27
C HIS A 298 -3.91 -13.38 -16.04
N LEU A 299 -3.39 -14.24 -16.92
CA LEU A 299 -2.24 -13.92 -17.79
C LEU A 299 -2.50 -12.61 -18.55
N ARG A 300 -1.57 -11.67 -18.43
CA ARG A 300 -1.49 -10.44 -19.20
C ARG A 300 -0.11 -10.41 -19.86
N ASP A 301 -0.04 -10.09 -21.14
CA ASP A 301 1.19 -9.71 -21.82
C ASP A 301 0.91 -8.48 -22.69
N ASP A 302 1.92 -7.61 -22.83
CA ASP A 302 1.82 -6.43 -23.67
C ASP A 302 1.91 -6.86 -25.14
N LEU A 303 0.91 -6.52 -25.96
CA LEU A 303 0.93 -6.87 -27.38
C LEU A 303 1.80 -5.87 -28.15
N ASN A 304 2.80 -6.36 -28.88
CA ASN A 304 3.62 -5.53 -29.75
C ASN A 304 3.28 -5.74 -31.23
N VAL A 305 3.19 -4.65 -32.00
CA VAL A 305 3.18 -4.68 -33.46
C VAL A 305 4.53 -4.18 -33.98
N ARG A 306 5.29 -5.10 -34.58
CA ARG A 306 6.62 -4.85 -35.12
C ARG A 306 6.56 -4.70 -36.65
N GLN A 307 7.06 -3.59 -37.18
CA GLN A 307 6.97 -3.28 -38.61
C GLN A 307 8.30 -2.75 -39.13
N VAL A 308 8.75 -3.27 -40.27
CA VAL A 308 10.01 -2.86 -40.91
C VAL A 308 9.70 -1.91 -42.05
N PHE A 309 10.37 -0.76 -42.08
CA PHE A 309 10.23 0.23 -43.14
C PHE A 309 11.54 0.45 -43.88
N ARG A 310 11.43 0.76 -45.17
CA ARG A 310 12.56 1.14 -46.02
C ARG A 310 12.65 2.66 -46.10
N LEU A 311 13.85 3.23 -45.97
CA LEU A 311 14.06 4.67 -46.09
C LEU A 311 13.99 5.15 -47.55
N ARG A 312 13.43 6.35 -47.75
CA ARG A 312 13.31 7.01 -49.06
C ARG A 312 14.64 7.48 -49.61
N ASP A 313 15.52 7.95 -48.72
CA ASP A 313 16.87 8.39 -49.04
C ASP A 313 17.83 8.02 -47.89
N PRO A 314 18.35 6.77 -47.85
CA PRO A 314 19.25 6.34 -46.79
C PRO A 314 20.49 7.23 -46.66
N ALA A 315 20.97 7.83 -47.75
CA ALA A 315 22.17 8.65 -47.77
C ALA A 315 21.98 10.03 -47.09
N LYS A 316 20.77 10.62 -47.15
CA LYS A 316 20.42 11.81 -46.34
C LYS A 316 20.02 11.48 -44.90
N HIS A 317 19.60 10.24 -44.64
CA HIS A 317 18.99 9.84 -43.37
C HIS A 317 19.92 8.95 -42.50
N GLY A 318 21.24 9.01 -42.72
CA GLY A 318 22.22 8.36 -41.84
C GLY A 318 22.45 6.86 -42.03
N GLY A 319 21.98 6.28 -43.14
CA GLY A 319 22.15 4.86 -43.49
C GLY A 319 23.58 4.48 -43.89
N SER A 320 24.57 4.72 -43.02
CA SER A 320 25.93 4.17 -43.11
C SER A 320 26.79 4.54 -41.88
N SER A 321 26.94 3.61 -40.92
CA SER A 321 28.05 3.61 -39.96
C SER A 321 28.58 2.18 -39.78
N ARG A 322 29.65 1.82 -40.50
CA ARG A 322 30.27 0.47 -40.47
C ARG A 322 31.13 0.24 -39.23
N LYS A 323 30.62 0.57 -38.05
CA LYS A 323 31.28 0.35 -36.75
C LYS A 323 30.56 -0.78 -36.00
N PRO A 324 31.25 -1.54 -35.13
CA PRO A 324 30.56 -2.38 -34.15
C PRO A 324 29.71 -1.50 -33.24
N LEU A 325 28.42 -1.82 -33.13
CA LEU A 325 27.47 -1.08 -32.30
C LEU A 325 27.91 -1.13 -30.82
N ARG A 326 27.98 0.04 -30.18
CA ARG A 326 28.35 0.17 -28.74
C ARG A 326 27.14 0.26 -27.80
N ARG A 327 25.96 0.48 -28.36
CA ARG A 327 24.67 0.64 -27.67
C ARG A 327 23.59 0.03 -28.56
N LEU A 328 22.36 -0.06 -28.05
CA LEU A 328 21.22 -0.33 -28.91
C LEU A 328 21.11 0.77 -29.99
N PRO A 329 20.82 0.42 -31.25
CA PRO A 329 20.57 1.38 -32.32
C PRO A 329 19.13 1.89 -32.20
N LEU A 330 18.83 2.53 -31.07
CA LEU A 330 17.49 2.83 -30.57
C LEU A 330 17.31 4.34 -30.47
N ASP A 331 16.18 4.81 -30.98
CA ASP A 331 15.72 6.20 -30.92
C ASP A 331 15.14 6.52 -29.52
N HIS A 332 14.41 7.62 -29.41
CA HIS A 332 13.56 7.92 -28.26
C HIS A 332 12.49 6.84 -28.03
N PHE A 333 12.04 6.76 -26.78
CA PHE A 333 10.74 6.20 -26.44
C PHE A 333 9.70 7.34 -26.44
N ALA A 334 8.59 7.12 -27.13
CA ALA A 334 7.39 7.94 -27.05
C ALA A 334 6.34 7.18 -26.23
N TYR A 335 5.98 7.73 -25.06
CA TYR A 335 4.96 7.20 -24.17
C TYR A 335 3.71 8.08 -24.21
N LEU A 336 2.58 7.51 -24.62
CA LEU A 336 1.36 8.28 -24.95
C LEU A 336 0.09 7.70 -24.29
N GLN A 337 -0.95 8.54 -24.25
CA GLN A 337 -2.32 8.15 -23.93
C GLN A 337 -3.16 8.09 -25.20
N CYS A 338 -3.81 6.95 -25.44
CA CYS A 338 -4.90 6.82 -26.42
C CYS A 338 -6.02 7.84 -26.15
N ASN A 339 -6.67 8.34 -27.20
CA ASN A 339 -7.79 9.28 -27.10
C ASN A 339 -8.89 8.79 -26.13
N SER A 340 -9.21 9.62 -25.14
CA SER A 340 -10.13 9.26 -24.04
C SER A 340 -11.57 9.01 -24.49
N GLU A 341 -12.09 9.75 -25.46
CA GLU A 341 -13.49 9.60 -25.91
C GLU A 341 -13.72 8.24 -26.58
N LYS A 342 -12.79 7.85 -27.46
CA LYS A 342 -12.81 6.54 -28.10
C LYS A 342 -12.55 5.41 -27.11
N LEU A 343 -11.62 5.60 -26.17
CA LEU A 343 -11.33 4.60 -25.14
C LEU A 343 -12.54 4.38 -24.22
N ILE A 344 -13.28 5.44 -23.87
CA ILE A 344 -14.58 5.36 -23.17
C ILE A 344 -15.61 4.58 -24.00
N GLN A 345 -15.69 4.78 -25.33
CA GLN A 345 -16.59 3.98 -26.18
C GLN A 345 -16.20 2.50 -26.15
N ALA A 346 -14.92 2.19 -26.38
CA ALA A 346 -14.42 0.82 -26.39
C ALA A 346 -14.65 0.10 -25.04
N LEU A 347 -14.48 0.80 -23.92
CA LEU A 347 -14.77 0.26 -22.60
C LEU A 347 -16.27 -0.06 -22.38
N ARG A 348 -17.18 0.72 -22.98
CA ARG A 348 -18.63 0.39 -22.99
C ARG A 348 -18.94 -0.85 -23.84
N GLU A 349 -18.25 -1.02 -24.97
CA GLU A 349 -18.34 -2.24 -25.79
C GLU A 349 -17.82 -3.48 -25.03
N ASP A 350 -16.85 -3.29 -24.14
CA ASP A 350 -16.31 -4.31 -23.24
C ASP A 350 -17.15 -4.60 -21.99
N GLY A 351 -18.23 -3.85 -21.78
CA GLY A 351 -19.21 -4.02 -20.69
C GLY A 351 -18.97 -3.16 -19.44
N GLU A 352 -18.03 -2.21 -19.45
CA GLU A 352 -17.69 -1.42 -18.26
C GLU A 352 -18.79 -0.40 -17.87
N PRO A 353 -19.42 -0.53 -16.68
CA PRO A 353 -20.61 0.24 -16.32
C PRO A 353 -20.34 1.72 -16.01
N ASP A 354 -19.14 2.07 -15.54
CA ASP A 354 -18.65 3.45 -15.45
C ASP A 354 -17.33 3.60 -16.24
N ALA A 355 -17.41 3.33 -17.55
CA ALA A 355 -16.32 3.53 -18.50
C ALA A 355 -15.68 4.93 -18.41
N SER A 356 -16.44 5.95 -17.98
CA SER A 356 -16.01 7.34 -17.74
C SER A 356 -15.09 7.53 -16.52
N ARG A 357 -15.12 6.62 -15.54
CA ARG A 357 -14.22 6.60 -14.37
C ARG A 357 -13.29 5.38 -14.34
N HIS A 358 -13.26 4.60 -15.42
CA HIS A 358 -12.41 3.41 -15.51
C HIS A 358 -10.92 3.80 -15.45
N TRP A 359 -10.13 3.03 -14.70
CA TRP A 359 -8.75 3.33 -14.27
C TRP A 359 -7.72 3.54 -15.40
N LEU A 360 -8.07 3.18 -16.65
CA LEU A 360 -7.29 3.56 -17.83
C LEU A 360 -7.24 5.09 -18.01
N LEU A 361 -8.28 5.80 -17.63
CA LEU A 361 -8.38 7.26 -17.79
C LEU A 361 -7.62 8.06 -16.72
N ASN A 362 -6.87 7.39 -15.83
CA ASN A 362 -6.06 8.05 -14.82
C ASN A 362 -4.95 8.91 -15.45
N ALA A 363 -4.71 10.09 -14.88
CA ALA A 363 -3.58 10.94 -15.26
C ALA A 363 -2.23 10.23 -15.02
N GLY A 364 -1.24 10.48 -15.88
CA GLY A 364 0.09 9.85 -15.80
C GLY A 364 0.15 8.40 -16.31
N ARG A 365 -0.98 7.77 -16.65
CA ARG A 365 -1.02 6.40 -17.16
C ARG A 365 -0.49 6.32 -18.59
N VAL A 366 0.44 5.40 -18.85
CA VAL A 366 0.88 5.06 -20.22
C VAL A 366 -0.11 4.06 -20.83
N HIS A 367 -0.54 4.32 -22.07
CA HIS A 367 -1.30 3.36 -22.89
C HIS A 367 -0.45 2.78 -24.01
N GLN A 368 0.43 3.58 -24.59
CA GLN A 368 1.17 3.28 -25.81
C GLN A 368 2.67 3.49 -25.54
N GLU A 369 3.50 2.50 -25.83
CA GLU A 369 4.96 2.68 -26.03
C GLU A 369 5.25 2.57 -27.52
N VAL A 370 5.91 3.59 -28.07
CA VAL A 370 6.37 3.60 -29.46
C VAL A 370 7.85 3.94 -29.51
N TYR A 371 8.64 3.13 -30.22
CA TYR A 371 10.04 3.43 -30.50
C TYR A 371 10.46 2.98 -31.89
N ILE A 372 11.57 3.56 -32.38
CA ILE A 372 12.27 3.17 -33.60
C ILE A 372 13.61 2.52 -33.24
N MET A 373 13.91 1.37 -33.85
CA MET A 373 15.27 0.84 -33.90
C MET A 373 15.80 0.88 -35.33
N TYR A 374 17.02 1.39 -35.51
CA TYR A 374 17.75 1.55 -36.77
C TYR A 374 18.36 0.22 -37.28
N LEU A 375 17.58 -0.86 -37.19
CA LEU A 375 17.83 -2.19 -37.74
C LEU A 375 16.52 -2.78 -38.26
N ALA A 376 16.58 -3.73 -39.20
CA ALA A 376 15.45 -4.60 -39.53
C ALA A 376 15.38 -5.78 -38.55
N LEU A 377 14.47 -5.73 -37.56
CA LEU A 377 14.40 -6.73 -36.49
C LEU A 377 13.59 -7.95 -36.93
N LEU A 378 14.19 -8.70 -37.84
CA LEU A 378 13.71 -9.94 -38.42
C LEU A 378 14.70 -11.07 -38.11
N SER A 379 14.25 -12.33 -38.20
CA SER A 379 15.14 -13.48 -38.04
C SER A 379 16.19 -13.55 -39.17
N GLY A 380 17.32 -14.24 -38.93
CA GLY A 380 18.36 -14.40 -39.95
C GLY A 380 17.83 -14.99 -41.27
N THR A 381 16.91 -15.96 -41.18
CA THR A 381 16.22 -16.55 -42.35
C THR A 381 15.33 -15.54 -43.07
N GLN A 382 14.59 -14.70 -42.33
CA GLN A 382 13.75 -13.65 -42.92
C GLN A 382 14.60 -12.60 -43.65
N LEU A 383 15.66 -12.09 -43.02
CA LEU A 383 16.61 -11.15 -43.63
C LEU A 383 17.19 -11.70 -44.93
N GLN A 384 17.64 -12.97 -44.91
CA GLN A 384 18.17 -13.65 -46.09
C GLN A 384 17.10 -13.81 -47.19
N SER A 385 15.88 -14.23 -46.84
CA SER A 385 14.79 -14.46 -47.80
C SER A 385 14.31 -13.19 -48.51
N LEU A 386 14.44 -12.03 -47.85
CA LEU A 386 14.04 -10.72 -48.37
C LEU A 386 15.24 -9.94 -48.96
N ASN A 387 16.45 -10.49 -48.89
CA ASN A 387 17.71 -9.83 -49.23
C ASN A 387 17.92 -8.47 -48.51
N ILE A 388 17.53 -8.41 -47.23
CA ILE A 388 17.64 -7.22 -46.39
C ILE A 388 19.01 -7.22 -45.70
N GLN A 389 19.75 -6.13 -45.90
CA GLN A 389 21.04 -5.89 -45.27
C GLN A 389 20.87 -4.96 -44.06
N GLN A 390 21.64 -5.19 -43.00
CA GLN A 390 21.69 -4.33 -41.81
C GLN A 390 22.66 -3.17 -42.02
N ASP A 391 22.48 -2.41 -43.11
CA ASP A 391 23.36 -1.30 -43.51
C ASP A 391 22.81 0.09 -43.17
N GLY A 392 21.60 0.15 -42.60
CA GLY A 392 20.87 1.39 -42.31
C GLY A 392 19.87 1.81 -43.39
N THR A 393 19.66 1.02 -44.45
CA THR A 393 18.58 1.23 -45.44
C THR A 393 17.18 1.00 -44.84
N TYR A 394 17.09 0.24 -43.74
CA TYR A 394 15.85 -0.19 -43.10
C TYR A 394 15.88 0.07 -41.60
N PHE A 395 14.70 0.40 -41.05
CA PHE A 395 14.48 0.51 -39.60
C PHE A 395 13.20 -0.23 -39.21
N THR A 396 13.01 -0.43 -37.89
CA THR A 396 11.85 -1.11 -37.32
C THR A 396 11.13 -0.20 -36.34
N THR A 397 9.81 -0.04 -36.49
CA THR A 397 8.96 0.45 -35.39
C THR A 397 8.57 -0.72 -34.48
N SER A 398 8.44 -0.44 -33.18
CA SER A 398 7.69 -1.29 -32.25
C SER A 398 6.62 -0.44 -31.58
N VAL A 399 5.44 -1.03 -31.37
CA VAL A 399 4.24 -0.35 -30.88
C VAL A 399 3.56 -1.30 -29.90
N TYR A 400 3.60 -0.96 -28.61
CA TYR A 400 3.06 -1.79 -27.53
C TYR A 400 1.79 -1.17 -26.95
N ASN A 401 0.80 -2.02 -26.65
CA ASN A 401 -0.22 -1.68 -25.64
C ASN A 401 0.39 -1.97 -24.26
N MET A 402 0.59 -0.91 -23.46
CA MET A 402 1.20 -0.97 -22.13
C MET A 402 0.18 -1.09 -20.98
N ALA A 403 -1.12 -1.13 -21.30
CA ALA A 403 -2.18 -1.29 -20.30
C ALA A 403 -3.30 -2.28 -20.71
N PRO A 404 -3.02 -3.44 -21.34
CA PRO A 404 -4.06 -4.34 -21.81
C PRO A 404 -5.00 -4.82 -20.69
N THR A 405 -6.27 -4.93 -21.06
CA THR A 405 -7.40 -5.35 -20.25
C THR A 405 -7.79 -6.80 -20.48
N ALA A 406 -7.39 -7.40 -21.61
CA ALA A 406 -7.51 -8.84 -21.87
C ALA A 406 -6.83 -9.67 -20.76
N ARG A 407 -7.51 -10.72 -20.27
CA ARG A 407 -6.98 -11.65 -19.28
C ARG A 407 -7.09 -13.09 -19.79
N GLY A 408 -5.93 -13.70 -19.95
CA GLY A 408 -5.71 -15.05 -20.42
C GLY A 408 -5.34 -16.03 -19.32
N GLU A 409 -4.66 -17.10 -19.69
CA GLU A 409 -4.24 -18.18 -18.79
C GLU A 409 -2.97 -18.93 -19.26
N VAL A 410 -2.37 -19.67 -18.32
CA VAL A 410 -1.30 -20.65 -18.52
C VAL A 410 -1.72 -21.94 -17.83
N ARG A 411 -2.03 -22.98 -18.60
CA ARG A 411 -2.44 -24.30 -18.10
C ARG A 411 -1.35 -25.34 -18.37
N LEU A 412 -1.37 -26.45 -17.64
CA LEU A 412 -0.55 -27.61 -17.99
C LEU A 412 -1.00 -28.22 -19.32
N ALA A 413 -0.04 -28.63 -20.16
CA ALA A 413 -0.32 -29.49 -21.32
C ALA A 413 -0.33 -30.99 -20.96
N SER A 414 0.42 -31.37 -19.92
CA SER A 414 0.47 -32.72 -19.36
C SER A 414 1.15 -32.69 -17.98
N ALA A 415 1.19 -33.83 -17.29
CA ALA A 415 1.98 -34.02 -16.07
C ALA A 415 3.50 -34.21 -16.31
N ASP A 416 3.98 -34.23 -17.56
CA ASP A 416 5.41 -34.30 -17.87
C ASP A 416 6.04 -32.89 -17.79
N PRO A 417 6.98 -32.63 -16.86
CA PRO A 417 7.62 -31.32 -16.70
C PRO A 417 8.45 -30.88 -17.91
N ARG A 418 8.74 -31.77 -18.87
CA ARG A 418 9.44 -31.43 -20.12
C ARG A 418 8.52 -30.74 -21.12
N GLN A 419 7.23 -31.04 -21.09
CA GLN A 419 6.25 -30.43 -21.98
C GLN A 419 6.07 -28.95 -21.64
N ALA A 420 5.91 -28.12 -22.67
CA ALA A 420 5.56 -26.73 -22.50
C ALA A 420 4.16 -26.57 -21.87
N PRO A 421 3.91 -25.54 -21.05
CA PRO A 421 2.57 -25.21 -20.64
C PRO A 421 1.78 -24.63 -21.83
N VAL A 422 0.46 -24.79 -21.81
CA VAL A 422 -0.45 -24.16 -22.77
C VAL A 422 -0.62 -22.70 -22.38
N VAL A 423 -0.15 -21.78 -23.23
CA VAL A 423 -0.24 -20.33 -23.02
C VAL A 423 -1.36 -19.74 -23.88
N ASP A 424 -2.31 -19.04 -23.28
CA ASP A 424 -3.36 -18.30 -23.99
C ASP A 424 -3.50 -16.88 -23.43
N PRO A 425 -2.84 -15.86 -24.01
CA PRO A 425 -2.96 -14.47 -23.54
C PRO A 425 -4.28 -13.79 -23.91
N ARG A 426 -5.10 -14.41 -24.79
CA ARG A 426 -6.35 -13.86 -25.33
C ARG A 426 -6.20 -12.44 -25.90
N TYR A 427 -5.11 -12.18 -26.62
CA TYR A 427 -4.80 -10.87 -27.18
C TYR A 427 -5.95 -10.32 -28.04
N GLN A 428 -6.18 -9.01 -27.95
CA GLN A 428 -7.24 -8.28 -28.67
C GLN A 428 -8.68 -8.77 -28.43
N SER A 429 -8.92 -9.55 -27.37
CA SER A 429 -10.28 -9.95 -26.96
C SER A 429 -11.13 -8.75 -26.52
N LYS A 430 -10.53 -7.85 -25.72
CA LYS A 430 -11.16 -6.58 -25.29
C LYS A 430 -11.06 -5.49 -26.36
N ALA A 431 -12.10 -4.69 -26.51
CA ALA A 431 -12.22 -3.56 -27.42
C ALA A 431 -11.29 -2.40 -27.04
N ALA A 432 -11.10 -2.12 -25.75
CA ALA A 432 -10.15 -1.14 -25.26
C ALA A 432 -8.73 -1.42 -25.77
N ASP A 433 -8.33 -2.70 -25.78
CA ASP A 433 -7.01 -3.13 -26.26
C ASP A 433 -6.86 -2.94 -27.78
N ARG A 434 -7.96 -3.13 -28.52
CA ARG A 434 -8.00 -2.89 -29.97
C ARG A 434 -7.83 -1.41 -30.28
N GLU A 435 -8.60 -0.52 -29.64
CA GLU A 435 -8.51 0.91 -29.96
C GLU A 435 -7.20 1.55 -29.49
N VAL A 436 -6.62 1.13 -28.35
CA VAL A 436 -5.27 1.57 -27.94
C VAL A 436 -4.23 1.27 -29.03
N MET A 437 -4.29 0.08 -29.63
CA MET A 437 -3.37 -0.35 -30.69
C MET A 437 -3.69 0.31 -32.05
N ARG A 438 -4.97 0.46 -32.40
CA ARG A 438 -5.38 1.16 -33.62
C ARG A 438 -4.92 2.61 -33.58
N ASP A 439 -5.15 3.31 -32.47
CA ASP A 439 -4.77 4.71 -32.29
C ASP A 439 -3.24 4.89 -32.38
N ALA A 440 -2.46 4.04 -31.71
CA ALA A 440 -1.00 4.07 -31.79
C ALA A 440 -0.49 3.87 -33.23
N LEU A 441 -1.06 2.91 -33.97
CA LEU A 441 -0.69 2.67 -35.35
C LEU A 441 -1.13 3.80 -36.29
N ARG A 442 -2.31 4.40 -36.10
CA ARG A 442 -2.72 5.60 -36.86
C ARG A 442 -1.68 6.71 -36.69
N GLN A 443 -1.22 6.97 -35.47
CA GLN A 443 -0.18 7.97 -35.18
C GLN A 443 1.15 7.65 -35.87
N VAL A 444 1.63 6.40 -35.80
CA VAL A 444 2.89 5.97 -36.42
C VAL A 444 2.86 6.07 -37.95
N TYR A 445 1.78 5.61 -38.60
CA TYR A 445 1.64 5.74 -40.06
C TYR A 445 1.51 7.21 -40.49
N GLN A 446 0.79 8.05 -39.74
CA GLN A 446 0.73 9.48 -39.98
C GLN A 446 2.10 10.17 -39.78
N LEU A 447 2.96 9.65 -38.90
CA LEU A 447 4.31 10.19 -38.70
C LEU A 447 5.27 9.80 -39.83
N LEU A 448 5.27 8.54 -40.26
CA LEU A 448 6.31 7.97 -41.13
C LEU A 448 5.94 7.85 -42.61
N MET A 449 4.65 7.68 -42.94
CA MET A 449 4.15 7.43 -44.30
C MET A 449 3.21 8.54 -44.81
N PHE A 450 2.37 9.09 -43.93
CA PHE A 450 1.28 10.02 -44.29
C PHE A 450 1.31 11.30 -43.43
N PRO A 451 2.38 12.12 -43.54
CA PRO A 451 2.49 13.38 -42.78
C PRO A 451 1.27 14.29 -43.01
N ILE A 452 0.88 14.97 -41.92
CA ILE A 452 -0.29 15.86 -41.89
C ILE A 452 -0.02 17.14 -42.68
N ASP A 453 1.21 17.64 -42.62
CA ASP A 453 1.71 18.66 -43.53
C ASP A 453 2.15 18.00 -44.84
N GLU A 454 1.37 18.20 -45.91
CA GLU A 454 1.64 17.61 -47.24
C GLU A 454 2.87 18.21 -47.95
N SER A 455 3.49 19.27 -47.39
CA SER A 455 4.79 19.78 -47.87
C SER A 455 5.98 18.97 -47.36
N VAL A 456 5.82 18.20 -46.27
CA VAL A 456 6.84 17.30 -45.73
C VAL A 456 6.82 15.99 -46.52
N GLN A 457 7.94 15.62 -47.15
CA GLN A 457 8.04 14.31 -47.81
C GLN A 457 8.11 13.17 -46.77
N PRO A 458 7.41 12.04 -46.97
CA PRO A 458 7.52 10.88 -46.09
C PRO A 458 8.96 10.34 -46.04
N ILE A 459 9.50 10.15 -44.83
CA ILE A 459 10.85 9.61 -44.61
C ILE A 459 10.97 8.19 -45.20
N THR A 460 9.89 7.42 -45.11
CA THR A 460 9.81 6.06 -45.65
C THR A 460 9.53 6.05 -47.15
N MET A 461 10.05 5.04 -47.85
CA MET A 461 9.68 4.69 -49.22
C MET A 461 8.45 3.79 -49.22
N GLU A 462 8.52 2.72 -48.44
CA GLU A 462 7.56 1.61 -48.38
C GLU A 462 7.73 0.87 -47.04
N GLU A 463 6.70 0.12 -46.65
CA GLU A 463 6.77 -0.87 -45.58
C GLU A 463 7.14 -2.24 -46.16
N VAL A 464 8.01 -2.98 -45.47
CA VAL A 464 8.47 -4.30 -45.87
C VAL A 464 7.46 -5.36 -45.42
N LEU A 465 6.72 -5.90 -46.38
CA LEU A 465 5.82 -7.03 -46.19
C LEU A 465 6.54 -8.37 -46.42
N LEU A 466 6.57 -9.22 -45.38
CA LEU A 466 7.03 -10.61 -45.44
C LEU A 466 6.17 -11.47 -46.38
N ASP A 467 4.85 -11.28 -46.36
CA ASP A 467 3.89 -11.88 -47.29
C ASP A 467 3.29 -10.81 -48.22
N LYS A 468 3.40 -11.05 -49.52
CA LYS A 468 2.91 -10.17 -50.60
C LYS A 468 1.41 -10.34 -50.89
N SER A 469 0.72 -11.25 -50.19
CA SER A 469 -0.75 -11.32 -50.21
C SER A 469 -1.40 -10.13 -49.49
N HIS A 470 -0.69 -9.53 -48.53
CA HIS A 470 -1.10 -8.32 -47.85
C HIS A 470 -0.85 -7.08 -48.72
N LEU A 471 -1.76 -6.10 -48.65
CA LEU A 471 -1.63 -4.81 -49.33
C LEU A 471 -1.08 -3.75 -48.36
N PRO A 472 -0.29 -2.75 -48.83
CA PRO A 472 0.03 -1.55 -48.05
C PRO A 472 -1.23 -0.83 -47.56
N LEU A 473 -1.15 -0.17 -46.40
CA LEU A 473 -2.29 0.61 -45.89
C LEU A 473 -2.53 1.86 -46.75
N THR A 474 -3.79 2.28 -46.86
CA THR A 474 -4.15 3.53 -47.53
C THR A 474 -4.03 4.74 -46.58
N LYS A 475 -4.07 5.97 -47.13
CA LYS A 475 -4.04 7.22 -46.34
C LYS A 475 -5.28 7.36 -45.44
N GLN A 476 -6.34 6.58 -45.71
CA GLN A 476 -7.59 6.54 -44.95
C GLN A 476 -7.41 5.86 -43.58
N LEU A 477 -6.46 4.92 -43.44
CA LEU A 477 -6.12 4.24 -42.18
C LEU A 477 -7.35 3.74 -41.40
N THR A 478 -8.22 2.98 -42.08
CA THR A 478 -9.46 2.47 -41.50
C THR A 478 -9.21 1.38 -40.46
N ASP A 479 -10.16 1.21 -39.54
CA ASP A 479 -10.07 0.22 -38.46
C ASP A 479 -9.92 -1.22 -38.98
N ASP A 480 -10.60 -1.59 -40.07
CA ASP A 480 -10.45 -2.91 -40.70
C ASP A 480 -9.06 -3.10 -41.35
N GLU A 481 -8.52 -2.07 -42.00
CA GLU A 481 -7.15 -2.09 -42.53
C GLU A 481 -6.11 -2.29 -41.42
N ILE A 482 -6.30 -1.60 -40.29
CA ILE A 482 -5.37 -1.64 -39.15
C ILE A 482 -5.53 -2.93 -38.35
N ASP A 483 -6.74 -3.41 -38.06
CA ASP A 483 -6.93 -4.71 -37.40
C ASP A 483 -6.40 -5.85 -38.28
N SER A 484 -6.57 -5.76 -39.60
CA SER A 484 -5.96 -6.70 -40.54
C SER A 484 -4.44 -6.65 -40.54
N ARG A 485 -3.84 -5.47 -40.25
CA ARG A 485 -2.39 -5.27 -40.05
C ARG A 485 -1.90 -5.77 -38.69
N ILE A 486 -2.61 -5.48 -37.60
CA ILE A 486 -2.34 -6.00 -36.26
C ILE A 486 -2.34 -7.52 -36.29
N ALA A 487 -3.40 -8.13 -36.85
CA ALA A 487 -3.49 -9.58 -37.02
C ALA A 487 -2.32 -10.18 -37.81
N TYR A 488 -1.65 -9.42 -38.67
CA TYR A 488 -0.50 -9.87 -39.47
C TYR A 488 0.86 -9.59 -38.80
N CYS A 489 1.10 -8.39 -38.27
CA CYS A 489 2.38 -7.95 -37.69
C CYS A 489 2.53 -8.18 -36.18
N ALA A 490 1.48 -8.59 -35.46
CA ALA A 490 1.54 -8.79 -34.02
C ALA A 490 2.55 -9.88 -33.59
N GLU A 491 3.26 -9.61 -32.51
CA GLU A 491 4.09 -10.52 -31.70
C GLU A 491 3.84 -10.28 -30.20
N SER A 492 4.27 -11.21 -29.35
CA SER A 492 4.39 -10.93 -27.91
C SER A 492 5.40 -9.79 -27.68
N GLY A 493 5.08 -8.85 -26.78
CA GLY A 493 6.04 -7.88 -26.26
C GLY A 493 7.09 -8.50 -25.35
N ALA A 494 6.84 -9.73 -24.86
CA ALA A 494 7.64 -10.45 -23.88
C ALA A 494 7.71 -9.77 -22.50
N HIS A 495 6.61 -9.14 -22.08
CA HIS A 495 6.35 -8.69 -20.70
C HIS A 495 5.25 -9.50 -19.96
N PRO A 496 5.15 -10.84 -20.12
CA PRO A 496 4.06 -11.60 -19.54
C PRO A 496 4.11 -11.60 -18.01
N SER A 497 2.95 -11.39 -17.40
CA SER A 497 2.67 -11.43 -15.96
C SER A 497 1.26 -12.01 -15.72
N GLY A 498 0.85 -12.28 -14.48
CA GLY A 498 -0.54 -12.66 -14.17
C GLY A 498 -0.71 -13.93 -13.36
N THR A 499 0.07 -14.95 -13.69
CA THR A 499 -0.30 -16.38 -13.59
C THR A 499 -0.26 -16.99 -12.19
N CYS A 500 -0.18 -16.20 -11.13
CA CYS A 500 -0.18 -16.69 -9.74
C CYS A 500 -1.11 -15.89 -8.83
N ALA A 501 -1.99 -15.04 -9.38
CA ALA A 501 -2.75 -13.97 -8.71
C ALA A 501 -3.45 -14.30 -7.35
N HIS A 502 -3.75 -13.25 -6.55
CA HIS A 502 -4.47 -13.27 -5.26
C HIS A 502 -5.99 -12.98 -5.43
N LEU A 503 -6.40 -12.49 -6.60
CA LEU A 503 -7.61 -11.74 -6.98
C LEU A 503 -9.01 -12.27 -6.51
N PRO A 504 -9.65 -11.71 -5.45
CA PRO A 504 -10.99 -12.10 -4.98
C PRO A 504 -12.03 -10.92 -4.93
N THR A 505 -13.22 -11.00 -4.29
CA THR A 505 -14.26 -9.91 -4.25
C THR A 505 -15.30 -10.12 -3.11
N ALA A 506 -16.50 -9.49 -3.10
CA ALA A 506 -17.32 -9.36 -1.88
C ALA A 506 -18.82 -9.71 -1.95
N LYS A 507 -19.37 -10.33 -0.88
CA LYS A 507 -20.32 -9.62 0.04
C LYS A 507 -20.70 -10.34 1.36
N ALA A 508 -20.55 -9.60 2.47
CA ALA A 508 -21.48 -9.48 3.60
C ALA A 508 -21.66 -10.63 4.64
N GLY A 509 -20.64 -10.88 5.47
CA GLY A 509 -20.74 -10.60 6.91
C GLY A 509 -20.71 -11.77 7.90
N SER A 510 -19.66 -11.81 8.74
CA SER A 510 -19.57 -12.66 9.94
C SER A 510 -19.49 -11.86 11.27
N LYS A 511 -19.24 -12.55 12.40
CA LYS A 511 -19.11 -12.00 13.76
C LYS A 511 -17.97 -12.67 14.55
N HIS A 512 -17.45 -11.97 15.56
CA HIS A 512 -16.26 -12.31 16.37
C HIS A 512 -16.15 -13.74 16.92
N GLY A 513 -14.90 -14.23 17.05
CA GLY A 513 -14.51 -15.37 17.91
C GLY A 513 -13.61 -16.39 17.21
N ALA A 514 -12.36 -16.04 16.92
CA ALA A 514 -11.74 -16.43 15.65
C ALA A 514 -10.17 -16.41 15.63
N PRO A 515 -9.46 -17.46 15.15
CA PRO A 515 -7.98 -17.47 15.09
C PRO A 515 -7.34 -16.57 14.00
N LEU A 516 -6.00 -16.36 13.98
CA LEU A 516 -5.34 -15.32 13.17
C LEU A 516 -4.28 -15.91 12.25
N LEU A 517 -4.19 -15.53 10.97
CA LEU A 517 -3.00 -15.77 10.11
C LEU A 517 -2.02 -14.58 10.09
N VAL A 518 -0.71 -14.79 9.83
CA VAL A 518 0.33 -13.73 9.87
C VAL A 518 1.42 -13.95 8.81
N GLY A 519 1.55 -13.07 7.82
CA GLY A 519 2.61 -13.16 6.79
C GLY A 519 3.69 -12.07 6.86
N ILE A 520 4.97 -12.42 7.07
CA ILE A 520 6.14 -11.53 6.89
C ILE A 520 6.64 -11.51 5.42
N HIS A 521 6.54 -10.38 4.72
CA HIS A 521 6.88 -10.24 3.28
C HIS A 521 8.29 -9.64 3.02
N GLY A 522 8.71 -9.58 1.74
CA GLY A 522 9.91 -8.86 1.31
C GLY A 522 10.18 -8.85 -0.22
N ALA A 523 10.06 -7.67 -0.83
CA ALA A 523 10.65 -7.16 -2.10
C ALA A 523 10.67 -8.06 -3.37
N SER A 524 10.19 -7.64 -4.54
CA SER A 524 9.61 -6.35 -4.96
C SER A 524 8.89 -6.45 -6.33
N CYS A 525 8.16 -5.39 -6.73
CA CYS A 525 7.65 -5.10 -8.08
C CYS A 525 6.52 -6.00 -8.68
N SER A 526 5.42 -5.35 -9.07
CA SER A 526 4.20 -5.85 -9.75
C SER A 526 3.17 -6.63 -8.91
N ALA A 527 2.27 -5.89 -8.24
CA ALA A 527 1.16 -6.41 -7.43
C ALA A 527 -0.20 -6.06 -8.06
N TYR A 528 -0.35 -6.41 -9.34
CA TYR A 528 -1.59 -6.21 -10.11
C TYR A 528 -2.74 -7.14 -9.66
N TYR A 529 -2.70 -7.67 -8.42
CA TYR A 529 -3.09 -9.06 -8.21
C TYR A 529 -4.09 -9.39 -7.10
N PHE A 530 -4.75 -8.47 -6.39
CA PHE A 530 -5.57 -8.85 -5.21
C PHE A 530 -7.07 -8.48 -5.16
N ASP A 531 -7.76 -8.17 -6.27
CA ASP A 531 -9.24 -8.24 -6.41
C ASP A 531 -9.78 -8.67 -7.82
N TYR A 532 -10.51 -9.81 -7.93
CA TYR A 532 -11.38 -10.20 -9.07
C TYR A 532 -12.46 -11.32 -8.84
N SER A 533 -12.34 -12.29 -7.92
CA SER A 533 -13.34 -13.38 -7.69
C SER A 533 -14.08 -13.39 -6.32
N PRO A 534 -15.42 -13.24 -6.22
CA PRO A 534 -16.13 -13.03 -4.95
C PRO A 534 -16.02 -14.11 -3.86
N GLU A 535 -15.41 -15.25 -4.17
CA GLU A 535 -15.63 -16.52 -3.49
C GLU A 535 -14.43 -17.02 -2.67
N TYR A 536 -13.26 -16.36 -2.73
CA TYR A 536 -12.02 -16.85 -2.06
C TYR A 536 -11.05 -15.75 -1.51
N THR A 537 -11.55 -14.69 -0.87
CA THR A 537 -10.69 -13.64 -0.28
C THR A 537 -10.03 -14.07 1.06
N ALA A 538 -8.96 -13.40 1.49
CA ALA A 538 -8.42 -13.58 2.85
C ALA A 538 -9.42 -13.15 3.96
N SER A 539 -10.20 -12.10 3.73
CA SER A 539 -11.33 -11.71 4.59
C SER A 539 -12.55 -12.63 4.44
N LEU A 540 -12.67 -13.40 3.37
CA LEU A 540 -13.75 -14.36 3.14
C LEU A 540 -13.42 -15.72 3.77
N TYR A 541 -12.17 -16.18 3.72
CA TYR A 541 -11.71 -17.26 4.61
C TYR A 541 -11.85 -16.83 6.08
N SER A 542 -11.63 -15.54 6.41
CA SER A 542 -11.92 -15.00 7.73
C SER A 542 -13.42 -15.01 8.08
N ASP A 543 -14.33 -14.77 7.13
CA ASP A 543 -15.78 -14.80 7.36
C ASP A 543 -16.38 -16.23 7.33
N MET A 544 -15.88 -17.12 6.47
CA MET A 544 -16.34 -18.51 6.30
C MET A 544 -15.89 -19.40 7.45
N CYS A 545 -14.63 -19.29 7.86
CA CYS A 545 -14.07 -20.10 8.94
C CYS A 545 -14.19 -19.40 10.31
N GLY A 546 -14.44 -18.08 10.33
CA GLY A 546 -14.28 -17.24 11.51
C GLY A 546 -12.80 -17.16 11.92
N VAL A 547 -11.94 -16.48 11.14
CA VAL A 547 -10.46 -16.51 11.29
C VAL A 547 -9.74 -15.23 10.74
N PRO A 548 -9.47 -14.16 11.52
CA PRO A 548 -8.62 -13.02 11.13
C PRO A 548 -7.33 -13.33 10.33
N PHE A 549 -6.81 -12.30 9.64
CA PHE A 549 -5.56 -12.35 8.87
C PHE A 549 -4.76 -11.04 9.03
N VAL A 550 -3.43 -11.12 9.18
CA VAL A 550 -2.47 -10.00 9.34
C VAL A 550 -1.23 -10.22 8.46
N ALA A 551 -0.49 -9.16 8.15
CA ALA A 551 0.82 -9.21 7.50
C ALA A 551 1.82 -8.23 8.13
N PHE A 552 3.12 -8.41 7.86
CA PHE A 552 4.22 -7.57 8.32
C PHE A 552 5.28 -7.38 7.22
N ASN A 553 5.96 -6.23 7.23
CA ASN A 553 7.25 -6.02 6.56
C ASN A 553 8.37 -5.80 7.61
N ARG A 554 9.62 -6.15 7.29
CA ARG A 554 10.79 -6.04 8.20
C ARG A 554 11.24 -4.57 8.39
N PRO A 555 11.36 -4.03 9.62
CA PRO A 555 11.92 -2.69 9.86
C PRO A 555 13.45 -2.68 10.03
N ASN A 556 14.13 -1.90 9.17
CA ASN A 556 15.35 -1.06 9.35
C ASN A 556 16.61 -1.50 10.16
N TYR A 557 17.74 -0.88 9.80
CA TYR A 557 18.89 -0.64 10.69
C TYR A 557 19.61 0.69 10.38
N LEU A 558 20.06 1.40 11.42
CA LEU A 558 20.82 2.67 11.45
C LEU A 558 21.59 2.73 12.80
N ASP A 559 22.66 3.50 13.01
CA ASP A 559 23.64 4.16 12.12
C ASP A 559 24.95 4.39 12.92
N SER A 560 26.10 4.46 12.23
CA SER A 560 27.29 5.21 12.69
C SER A 560 28.39 5.21 11.60
N SER A 561 29.13 6.29 11.34
CA SER A 561 29.06 7.67 11.86
C SER A 561 29.60 8.65 10.80
N GLY A 562 29.14 9.90 10.82
CA GLY A 562 29.47 10.88 9.78
C GLY A 562 30.90 11.44 9.76
N TRP A 563 31.14 12.19 8.67
CA TRP A 563 32.26 13.09 8.34
C TRP A 563 33.51 12.60 7.58
N GLN A 564 33.65 13.24 6.41
CA GLN A 564 34.83 13.54 5.60
C GLN A 564 35.53 12.46 4.76
N ILE A 565 36.01 12.94 3.62
CA ILE A 565 36.73 12.25 2.55
C ILE A 565 38.22 12.18 2.91
N ASP A 566 38.83 10.99 2.86
CA ASP A 566 39.96 10.75 1.96
C ASP A 566 40.15 9.25 1.64
N ARG A 567 40.74 8.97 0.47
CA ARG A 567 41.18 7.64 0.00
C ARG A 567 42.72 7.56 -0.09
N SER A 568 43.47 7.80 0.98
CA SER A 568 44.93 7.57 0.94
C SER A 568 45.58 7.01 2.22
N SER A 569 45.77 5.69 2.25
CA SER A 569 47.03 5.00 2.62
C SER A 569 46.79 3.51 2.93
N ALA A 570 47.82 2.68 2.81
CA ALA A 570 47.74 1.24 3.03
C ALA A 570 48.59 0.78 4.22
N VAL A 571 47.99 0.00 5.14
CA VAL A 571 48.67 -0.93 6.06
C VAL A 571 47.64 -1.96 6.58
N PRO A 572 48.01 -3.23 6.87
CA PRO A 572 47.05 -4.33 6.98
C PRO A 572 46.44 -4.57 8.37
N LYS A 573 45.33 -5.32 8.37
CA LYS A 573 44.52 -5.78 9.53
C LYS A 573 45.34 -6.36 10.69
N LYS A 574 44.92 -6.09 11.93
CA LYS A 574 44.89 -7.08 13.02
C LYS A 574 43.64 -6.92 13.91
N PRO A 575 43.27 -7.95 14.72
CA PRO A 575 41.88 -8.17 15.14
C PRO A 575 41.59 -7.83 16.61
N GLY A 576 40.30 -7.71 16.93
CA GLY A 576 39.77 -7.69 18.30
C GLY A 576 38.69 -6.64 18.48
N PHE A 577 37.42 -7.04 18.37
CA PHE A 577 36.25 -6.28 18.85
C PHE A 577 35.09 -7.23 19.11
N ASP A 578 35.18 -7.98 20.20
CA ASP A 578 33.99 -8.33 20.97
C ASP A 578 33.44 -7.04 21.62
N LYS A 579 32.15 -7.02 21.95
CA LYS A 579 31.58 -6.07 22.93
C LYS A 579 31.17 -6.85 24.18
N GLU A 580 31.22 -6.18 25.32
CA GLU A 580 31.50 -6.79 26.63
C GLU A 580 30.36 -7.68 27.19
N ASP A 581 29.19 -7.68 26.56
CA ASP A 581 27.97 -8.40 26.97
C ASP A 581 27.87 -9.85 26.44
N GLY A 582 28.69 -10.24 25.46
CA GLY A 582 28.80 -11.63 25.00
C GLY A 582 27.62 -12.20 24.19
N LEU A 583 26.68 -11.37 23.71
CA LEU A 583 25.57 -11.77 22.85
C LEU A 583 25.78 -11.34 21.38
N SER A 584 25.34 -12.20 20.45
CA SER A 584 25.40 -11.94 19.01
C SER A 584 24.11 -11.31 18.46
N HIS A 585 24.21 -10.70 17.27
CA HIS A 585 23.06 -10.09 16.59
C HIS A 585 21.90 -11.07 16.30
N PHE A 586 22.18 -12.37 16.11
CA PHE A 586 21.13 -13.40 16.01
C PHE A 586 20.41 -13.65 17.34
N GLN A 587 21.11 -13.51 18.48
CA GLN A 587 20.49 -13.54 19.80
C GLN A 587 19.71 -12.24 20.07
N GLU A 588 20.11 -11.11 19.49
CA GLU A 588 19.28 -9.89 19.48
C GLU A 588 18.04 -10.03 18.57
N GLU A 589 18.13 -10.59 17.36
CA GLU A 589 16.95 -10.88 16.52
C GLU A 589 15.99 -11.85 17.22
N ALA A 590 16.50 -12.93 17.83
CA ALA A 590 15.68 -13.89 18.57
C ALA A 590 15.01 -13.23 19.79
N LYS A 591 15.75 -12.40 20.53
CA LYS A 591 15.24 -11.58 21.65
C LYS A 591 14.27 -10.51 21.17
N TRP A 592 14.42 -9.96 19.97
CA TRP A 592 13.50 -8.98 19.39
C TRP A 592 12.17 -9.62 18.97
N LEU A 593 12.21 -10.83 18.39
CA LEU A 593 11.00 -11.64 18.19
C LEU A 593 10.34 -12.00 19.53
N GLN A 594 11.09 -12.55 20.49
CA GLN A 594 10.55 -13.03 21.76
C GLN A 594 10.07 -11.92 22.72
N CYS A 595 10.70 -10.75 22.73
CA CYS A 595 10.41 -9.68 23.70
C CYS A 595 9.54 -8.55 23.14
N TYR A 596 9.40 -8.40 21.82
CA TYR A 596 8.57 -7.33 21.22
C TYR A 596 7.54 -7.85 20.23
N ILE A 597 7.92 -8.60 19.19
CA ILE A 597 6.97 -9.00 18.13
C ILE A 597 5.93 -10.00 18.64
N LEU A 598 6.36 -11.09 19.28
CA LEU A 598 5.44 -12.09 19.81
C LEU A 598 4.61 -11.51 20.98
N PRO A 599 5.16 -10.75 21.95
CA PRO A 599 4.33 -10.09 22.98
C PRO A 599 3.35 -9.05 22.45
N ALA A 600 3.69 -8.30 21.38
CA ALA A 600 2.75 -7.39 20.74
C ALA A 600 1.59 -8.14 20.05
N LEU A 601 1.89 -9.25 19.35
CA LEU A 601 0.87 -10.15 18.79
C LEU A 601 0.01 -10.79 19.88
N TRP A 602 0.60 -11.23 21.00
CA TRP A 602 -0.15 -11.78 22.14
C TRP A 602 -1.01 -10.73 22.86
N LYS A 603 -0.60 -9.45 22.87
CA LYS A 603 -1.38 -8.32 23.40
C LYS A 603 -2.55 -7.93 22.47
N ALA A 604 -2.34 -7.95 21.16
CA ALA A 604 -3.33 -7.51 20.17
C ALA A 604 -4.31 -8.61 19.74
N PHE A 605 -3.85 -9.85 19.63
CA PHE A 605 -4.59 -10.97 19.03
C PHE A 605 -4.56 -12.26 19.85
N GLY A 606 -3.60 -12.43 20.77
CA GLY A 606 -3.69 -13.49 21.79
C GLY A 606 -4.83 -13.24 22.80
N VAL A 607 -4.84 -14.02 23.88
CA VAL A 607 -5.55 -13.85 25.17
C VAL A 607 -6.94 -13.15 25.16
N PRO A 608 -7.15 -11.85 24.91
CA PRO A 608 -8.51 -11.32 24.66
C PRO A 608 -9.25 -11.91 23.44
N ASN A 609 -8.53 -12.29 22.37
CA ASN A 609 -9.13 -12.58 21.06
C ASN A 609 -8.97 -14.05 20.57
N ASP A 610 -8.24 -14.90 21.31
CA ASP A 610 -8.00 -16.33 21.01
C ASP A 610 -7.29 -16.63 19.65
N CYS A 611 -6.42 -15.74 19.13
CA CYS A 611 -5.85 -15.84 17.78
C CYS A 611 -4.33 -16.11 17.65
N THR A 612 -3.92 -16.81 16.56
CA THR A 612 -2.57 -17.42 16.40
C THR A 612 -2.20 -18.03 15.01
N SER A 613 -0.93 -17.91 14.54
CA SER A 613 -0.63 -17.50 13.14
C SER A 613 0.52 -18.13 12.29
N ILE A 614 0.62 -17.75 10.97
CA ILE A 614 1.08 -18.60 9.82
C ILE A 614 1.84 -17.83 8.64
N VAL A 615 3.19 -17.94 8.41
CA VAL A 615 4.13 -17.19 7.44
C VAL A 615 4.86 -17.97 6.25
N THR A 616 5.01 -17.43 5.01
CA THR A 616 5.83 -17.92 3.82
C THR A 616 6.10 -16.87 2.70
N LEU A 617 7.35 -16.62 2.26
CA LEU A 617 7.73 -15.50 1.35
C LEU A 617 7.41 -15.66 -0.17
N SER A 618 6.79 -14.65 -0.78
CA SER A 618 6.49 -14.51 -2.23
C SER A 618 7.62 -13.82 -3.02
N HIS A 619 7.74 -14.06 -4.33
CA HIS A 619 8.89 -13.63 -5.16
C HIS A 619 8.40 -13.01 -6.50
N SER A 620 8.16 -11.69 -6.46
CA SER A 620 7.09 -11.00 -7.22
C SER A 620 5.70 -11.47 -6.75
N MET A 621 4.77 -10.53 -6.63
CA MET A 621 3.65 -10.64 -5.69
C MET A 621 2.51 -11.47 -6.27
N SER A 622 1.99 -12.48 -5.53
CA SER A 622 0.57 -12.91 -5.68
C SER A 622 0.01 -14.06 -4.79
N VAL A 623 0.73 -14.76 -3.90
CA VAL A 623 0.13 -15.86 -3.07
C VAL A 623 0.53 -15.79 -1.58
N PRO A 624 -0.37 -16.08 -0.61
CA PRO A 624 -0.06 -16.18 0.84
C PRO A 624 0.69 -17.49 1.20
N MET A 625 1.18 -17.80 2.42
CA MET A 625 1.05 -17.19 3.77
C MET A 625 1.04 -18.27 4.91
N THR A 626 2.09 -19.11 5.20
CA THR A 626 1.95 -20.28 6.15
C THR A 626 3.18 -20.92 6.96
N ILE A 627 3.27 -20.72 8.31
CA ILE A 627 3.95 -21.47 9.41
C ILE A 627 3.18 -21.34 10.77
N ILE A 628 2.41 -22.35 11.21
CA ILE A 628 1.47 -22.39 12.38
C ILE A 628 2.05 -22.01 13.77
N ALA A 629 1.22 -21.44 14.70
CA ALA A 629 1.49 -21.43 16.17
C ALA A 629 0.29 -21.15 17.16
N ALA A 630 -0.66 -22.08 17.44
CA ALA A 630 -1.82 -21.80 18.35
C ALA A 630 -1.57 -21.68 19.87
N ALA A 631 -2.52 -21.20 20.71
CA ALA A 631 -2.38 -21.19 22.19
C ALA A 631 -3.62 -20.84 23.05
N ARG A 632 -4.10 -21.75 23.94
CA ARG A 632 -4.56 -21.39 25.32
C ARG A 632 -4.78 -22.58 26.30
N TYR A 633 -4.26 -22.47 27.53
CA TYR A 633 -4.77 -23.00 28.84
C TYR A 633 -3.89 -22.36 29.96
N SER A 634 -4.18 -22.29 31.28
CA SER A 634 -5.11 -22.99 32.18
C SER A 634 -5.56 -22.09 33.37
N GLU A 635 -6.32 -22.64 34.32
CA GLU A 635 -7.13 -21.98 35.35
C GLU A 635 -6.46 -21.79 36.73
N GLN A 636 -5.13 -21.56 36.81
CA GLN A 636 -4.46 -21.31 38.11
C GLN A 636 -5.00 -20.06 38.85
N PRO A 637 -4.94 -20.01 40.20
CA PRO A 637 -5.20 -18.79 40.96
C PRO A 637 -4.42 -17.57 40.46
N GLU A 638 -5.00 -16.39 40.68
CA GLU A 638 -4.70 -15.14 39.95
C GLU A 638 -3.28 -14.59 40.15
N THR A 639 -2.57 -15.04 41.19
CA THR A 639 -1.32 -14.41 41.67
C THR A 639 -0.01 -15.03 41.20
N GLU A 640 -0.02 -16.21 40.56
CA GLU A 640 1.21 -16.98 40.26
C GLU A 640 1.48 -17.23 38.76
N ARG A 641 0.65 -16.71 37.86
CA ARG A 641 0.77 -16.95 36.42
C ARG A 641 1.88 -16.09 35.77
N GLN A 642 3.00 -16.70 35.40
CA GLN A 642 4.15 -16.02 34.75
C GLN A 642 4.25 -16.19 33.21
N PHE A 643 3.16 -16.60 32.55
CA PHE A 643 3.07 -17.03 31.13
C PHE A 643 3.83 -18.32 30.76
N PRO A 644 3.09 -19.42 30.49
CA PRO A 644 3.55 -20.50 29.63
C PRO A 644 2.68 -20.66 28.36
N TRP A 645 3.20 -21.42 27.39
CA TRP A 645 2.63 -21.58 26.05
C TRP A 645 1.51 -22.63 25.98
N ALA A 646 0.76 -22.61 24.88
CA ALA A 646 -0.01 -23.75 24.38
C ALA A 646 0.21 -23.85 22.85
N GLY A 647 -0.52 -24.74 22.16
CA GLY A 647 -0.24 -25.10 20.76
C GLY A 647 -1.36 -25.90 20.11
N ILE A 648 -1.85 -25.47 18.95
CA ILE A 648 -2.53 -26.34 17.98
C ILE A 648 -1.72 -26.25 16.70
N ALA A 649 -1.10 -27.37 16.32
CA ALA A 649 -0.92 -27.70 14.92
C ALA A 649 -2.03 -28.66 14.54
N ILE A 650 -2.91 -28.21 13.64
CA ILE A 650 -3.73 -29.13 12.86
C ILE A 650 -2.75 -29.89 11.95
N TYR A 651 -3.04 -31.14 11.57
CA TYR A 651 -2.27 -31.83 10.53
C TYR A 651 -3.20 -32.53 9.53
N GLY A 652 -2.84 -32.51 8.25
CA GLY A 652 -3.77 -32.69 7.14
C GLY A 652 -3.04 -32.76 5.78
N TYR A 653 -2.33 -33.86 5.57
CA TYR A 653 -2.76 -34.78 4.52
C TYR A 653 -3.42 -34.20 3.26
N SER A 654 -2.61 -34.10 2.20
CA SER A 654 -3.00 -34.47 0.83
C SER A 654 -2.83 -36.01 0.65
N GLU A 655 -2.63 -36.55 -0.56
CA GLU A 655 -2.69 -38.01 -0.83
C GLU A 655 -1.31 -38.72 -0.97
N VAL A 656 -0.25 -38.10 -1.55
CA VAL A 656 1.04 -38.78 -1.87
C VAL A 656 1.73 -39.54 -0.72
N HIS A 657 1.97 -38.97 0.46
CA HIS A 657 2.66 -39.62 1.60
C HIS A 657 1.65 -40.48 2.41
N THR A 658 0.33 -40.26 2.30
CA THR A 658 -0.68 -41.30 2.66
C THR A 658 -0.47 -42.53 1.78
N GLN A 659 -0.35 -42.30 0.48
CA GLN A 659 -0.06 -43.31 -0.51
C GLN A 659 1.38 -43.83 -0.40
N HIS A 660 2.36 -43.11 0.14
CA HIS A 660 3.73 -43.60 0.36
C HIS A 660 3.85 -44.46 1.62
N CYS A 661 3.00 -44.19 2.64
CA CYS A 661 2.76 -45.13 3.73
C CYS A 661 2.09 -46.42 3.23
N ASN A 662 1.18 -46.35 2.24
CA ASN A 662 0.61 -47.52 1.58
C ASN A 662 1.61 -48.22 0.63
N ASP A 663 2.35 -47.50 -0.19
CA ASP A 663 3.19 -47.99 -1.29
C ASP A 663 4.55 -48.52 -0.85
N ARG A 664 4.91 -48.33 0.43
CA ARG A 664 5.86 -49.24 1.11
C ARG A 664 5.38 -50.70 1.13
N SER A 665 4.13 -50.96 0.76
CA SER A 665 3.57 -52.30 0.49
C SER A 665 3.49 -52.64 -1.01
N ALA A 666 3.68 -51.67 -1.91
CA ALA A 666 3.37 -51.79 -3.35
C ALA A 666 4.62 -51.81 -4.26
N SER A 667 5.73 -52.37 -3.77
CA SER A 667 6.93 -52.63 -4.59
C SER A 667 6.72 -53.82 -5.55
N ALA A 668 5.74 -53.72 -6.46
CA ALA A 668 5.35 -54.79 -7.38
C ALA A 668 4.84 -54.24 -8.74
N ALA A 669 5.32 -54.87 -9.82
CA ALA A 669 4.75 -54.83 -11.18
C ALA A 669 4.70 -53.47 -11.92
N SER A 670 5.88 -52.96 -12.31
CA SER A 670 6.02 -52.35 -13.64
C SER A 670 6.46 -53.42 -14.67
N ASN A 671 5.69 -53.63 -15.74
CA ASN A 671 6.13 -54.41 -16.93
C ASN A 671 5.31 -53.94 -18.16
N PRO A 672 5.85 -53.98 -19.41
CA PRO A 672 5.72 -52.80 -20.26
C PRO A 672 5.18 -53.13 -21.66
N HIS A 673 3.86 -53.32 -21.79
CA HIS A 673 3.25 -53.79 -23.04
C HIS A 673 1.92 -53.11 -23.38
N ARG A 674 1.96 -51.97 -24.11
CA ARG A 674 1.38 -51.83 -25.48
C ARG A 674 1.43 -50.40 -26.02
N GLU A 675 1.47 -50.33 -27.35
CA GLU A 675 1.25 -49.17 -28.23
C GLU A 675 -0.18 -49.30 -28.84
N PRO A 676 -0.64 -48.50 -29.83
CA PRO A 676 -1.13 -47.14 -29.57
C PRO A 676 -2.50 -46.85 -30.26
N ASP A 677 -3.40 -47.83 -30.34
CA ASP A 677 -4.42 -47.89 -31.42
C ASP A 677 -5.85 -47.36 -31.11
N GLU A 678 -6.27 -47.13 -29.85
CA GLU A 678 -7.71 -46.93 -29.52
C GLU A 678 -8.09 -45.58 -28.86
N ILE A 679 -8.79 -44.76 -29.65
CA ILE A 679 -9.65 -43.59 -29.33
C ILE A 679 -10.91 -43.77 -30.24
N PRO A 680 -12.13 -43.17 -30.05
CA PRO A 680 -12.41 -41.87 -29.40
C PRO A 680 -13.81 -41.63 -28.72
N LEU A 681 -13.98 -40.39 -28.20
CA LEU A 681 -15.19 -39.51 -28.23
C LEU A 681 -16.58 -39.96 -27.68
N GLY A 682 -16.78 -39.66 -26.40
CA GLY A 682 -17.89 -38.90 -25.76
C GLY A 682 -19.33 -38.75 -26.34
N GLN A 683 -20.32 -38.91 -25.44
CA GLN A 683 -21.41 -37.94 -25.22
C GLN A 683 -22.00 -38.03 -23.79
N ASP A 684 -22.96 -37.16 -23.46
CA ASP A 684 -23.34 -36.72 -22.09
C ASP A 684 -24.85 -36.93 -21.77
N ASP A 685 -25.30 -36.33 -20.67
CA ASP A 685 -26.61 -35.69 -20.44
C ASP A 685 -27.75 -36.45 -19.71
N ARG A 686 -28.12 -35.87 -18.55
CA ARG A 686 -29.43 -35.86 -17.83
C ARG A 686 -29.73 -36.96 -16.78
N PHE A 687 -29.02 -36.95 -15.64
CA PHE A 687 -29.45 -37.63 -14.41
C PHE A 687 -30.29 -36.74 -13.48
N HIS A 688 -31.44 -37.25 -13.00
CA HIS A 688 -32.33 -36.67 -11.98
C HIS A 688 -33.38 -37.74 -11.54
N ILE A 689 -34.09 -37.70 -10.40
CA ILE A 689 -33.75 -37.70 -8.95
C ILE A 689 -34.80 -38.66 -8.33
N PRO A 690 -34.46 -39.77 -7.63
CA PRO A 690 -34.40 -39.74 -6.15
C PRO A 690 -33.50 -40.81 -5.46
N CYS A 691 -33.46 -40.76 -4.12
CA CYS A 691 -32.81 -41.73 -3.22
C CYS A 691 -33.83 -42.48 -2.32
N PHE A 692 -33.32 -43.35 -1.43
CA PHE A 692 -33.99 -44.24 -0.42
C PHE A 692 -34.18 -45.70 -0.89
N PRO A 693 -34.11 -46.73 0.00
CA PRO A 693 -34.30 -46.72 1.46
C PRO A 693 -33.07 -47.12 2.33
N PRO A 694 -33.21 -47.24 3.67
CA PRO A 694 -32.11 -47.61 4.58
C PRO A 694 -31.71 -49.09 4.58
N GLU A 695 -32.65 -50.01 4.37
CA GLU A 695 -32.46 -51.46 4.46
C GLU A 695 -31.38 -51.98 3.49
N ASP A 696 -31.24 -51.39 2.31
CA ASP A 696 -30.21 -51.73 1.31
C ASP A 696 -28.78 -51.24 1.70
N ARG A 697 -28.63 -50.54 2.83
CA ARG A 697 -27.31 -50.04 3.30
C ARG A 697 -26.52 -51.05 4.13
N ALA A 698 -27.13 -52.18 4.52
CA ALA A 698 -26.44 -53.23 5.27
C ALA A 698 -25.48 -54.06 4.40
N ASP A 699 -25.83 -54.29 3.12
CA ASP A 699 -25.06 -55.14 2.21
C ASP A 699 -23.76 -54.47 1.70
N LEU A 700 -23.60 -53.15 1.90
CA LEU A 700 -22.36 -52.41 1.61
C LEU A 700 -21.22 -52.70 2.60
N LEU A 701 -21.49 -53.41 3.71
CA LEU A 701 -20.50 -53.74 4.75
C LEU A 701 -20.23 -55.25 4.89
N CYS A 702 -20.68 -56.06 3.94
CA CYS A 702 -20.48 -57.52 3.95
C CYS A 702 -20.04 -58.07 2.60
N GLY A 703 -18.72 -58.24 2.43
CA GLY A 703 -18.17 -59.15 1.43
C GLY A 703 -18.64 -60.60 1.65
N PRO A 704 -18.55 -61.47 0.62
CA PRO A 704 -19.16 -62.80 0.66
C PRO A 704 -18.59 -63.72 1.77
N ARG A 705 -19.45 -64.62 2.25
CA ARG A 705 -19.15 -65.59 3.33
C ARG A 705 -17.81 -66.31 3.13
N GLY A 706 -16.92 -66.22 4.11
CA GLY A 706 -15.72 -67.07 4.18
C GLY A 706 -14.57 -66.51 5.01
N TYR A 707 -14.47 -65.18 5.13
CA TYR A 707 -13.39 -64.50 5.84
C TYR A 707 -13.90 -63.71 7.04
N GLU A 708 -13.43 -64.05 8.25
CA GLU A 708 -13.51 -63.20 9.44
C GLU A 708 -12.12 -62.66 9.78
N PRO A 709 -11.84 -61.36 9.56
CA PRO A 709 -10.65 -60.71 10.10
C PRO A 709 -10.79 -60.42 11.61
N ASP A 710 -10.23 -61.34 12.40
CA ASP A 710 -9.80 -61.25 13.81
C ASP A 710 -10.68 -60.52 14.85
N GLN A 711 -10.94 -61.24 15.95
CA GLN A 711 -11.49 -60.70 17.19
C GLN A 711 -10.67 -59.53 17.76
N THR A 712 -9.37 -59.42 17.50
CA THR A 712 -8.57 -58.23 17.86
C THR A 712 -9.12 -56.97 17.21
N MET A 713 -9.44 -56.99 15.91
CA MET A 713 -9.94 -55.81 15.19
C MET A 713 -11.36 -55.44 15.66
N ARG A 714 -12.21 -56.44 15.91
CA ARG A 714 -13.52 -56.27 16.56
C ARG A 714 -13.40 -55.68 17.97
N ASN A 715 -12.40 -56.11 18.75
CA ASN A 715 -12.16 -55.62 20.11
C ASN A 715 -11.57 -54.19 20.11
N THR A 716 -10.77 -53.80 19.13
CA THR A 716 -10.25 -52.42 18.99
C THR A 716 -11.39 -51.44 18.74
N ILE A 717 -12.23 -51.73 17.73
CA ILE A 717 -13.41 -50.90 17.39
C ILE A 717 -14.42 -50.91 18.55
N GLY A 718 -14.65 -52.08 19.17
CA GLY A 718 -15.60 -52.24 20.27
C GLY A 718 -15.14 -51.70 21.64
N ARG A 719 -13.87 -51.32 21.81
CA ARG A 719 -13.36 -50.72 23.08
C ARG A 719 -13.25 -49.20 23.03
N ASN A 720 -12.99 -48.60 21.88
CA ASN A 720 -12.91 -47.14 21.69
C ASN A 720 -13.85 -46.68 20.55
N ALA A 721 -15.16 -46.91 20.72
CA ALA A 721 -16.19 -46.59 19.72
C ALA A 721 -16.56 -45.08 19.64
N THR A 722 -15.55 -44.21 19.55
CA THR A 722 -15.68 -42.75 19.34
C THR A 722 -14.52 -42.23 18.50
N PRO A 723 -14.73 -41.31 17.54
CA PRO A 723 -13.72 -40.88 16.56
C PRO A 723 -12.67 -39.88 17.11
N PHE A 724 -12.42 -39.87 18.43
CA PHE A 724 -11.59 -38.87 19.09
C PHE A 724 -10.56 -39.48 20.04
N LEU A 725 -9.28 -39.16 19.84
CA LEU A 725 -8.22 -39.31 20.84
C LEU A 725 -7.88 -37.94 21.43
N ILE A 726 -8.58 -37.57 22.51
CA ILE A 726 -8.26 -36.42 23.35
C ILE A 726 -7.67 -36.95 24.67
N SER A 727 -6.33 -37.11 24.77
CA SER A 727 -5.60 -37.14 26.07
C SER A 727 -4.09 -37.43 26.03
N GLU A 728 -3.45 -37.77 24.89
CA GLU A 728 -2.01 -38.11 24.92
C GLU A 728 -1.14 -36.94 25.38
N THR A 729 -0.09 -37.24 26.15
CA THR A 729 0.81 -36.26 26.77
C THR A 729 2.26 -36.60 26.38
N VAL A 730 2.99 -35.62 25.86
CA VAL A 730 4.38 -35.78 25.40
C VAL A 730 5.31 -34.90 26.24
N GLU A 731 6.35 -35.49 26.83
CA GLU A 731 7.35 -34.77 27.64
C GLU A 731 8.58 -34.34 26.82
N MET A 732 9.10 -33.14 27.08
CA MET A 732 10.15 -32.49 26.25
C MET A 732 11.60 -32.84 26.62
N ASP A 733 11.82 -33.72 27.60
CA ASP A 733 13.15 -34.02 28.21
C ASP A 733 14.24 -34.45 27.20
N SER A 734 13.84 -34.95 26.02
CA SER A 734 14.72 -35.46 24.97
C SER A 734 15.50 -34.40 24.18
N TRP A 735 15.14 -33.10 24.27
CA TRP A 735 15.78 -32.05 23.45
C TRP A 735 16.97 -31.36 24.16
N GLY A 736 17.94 -30.89 23.37
CA GLY A 736 19.32 -30.60 23.80
C GLY A 736 19.58 -29.23 24.45
N VAL A 737 18.68 -28.71 25.28
CA VAL A 737 18.80 -27.35 25.87
C VAL A 737 19.65 -27.35 27.16
N PRO A 738 20.48 -26.31 27.43
CA PRO A 738 21.11 -26.08 28.73
C PRO A 738 20.12 -25.74 29.85
N ASP A 739 20.54 -25.97 31.10
CA ASP A 739 19.71 -25.88 32.33
C ASP A 739 18.33 -26.54 32.22
N LYS A 740 18.36 -27.88 32.25
CA LYS A 740 17.20 -28.76 32.21
C LYS A 740 16.42 -28.84 33.54
N SER A 741 16.83 -28.14 34.59
CA SER A 741 16.24 -28.30 35.92
C SER A 741 14.82 -27.74 36.03
N GLN A 742 14.57 -26.63 35.34
CA GLN A 742 13.37 -25.81 35.40
C GLN A 742 12.17 -26.30 34.57
N TYR A 743 12.36 -27.25 33.64
CA TYR A 743 11.32 -27.66 32.67
C TYR A 743 10.56 -28.95 33.05
N LYS A 744 10.92 -29.61 34.15
CA LYS A 744 10.31 -30.89 34.53
C LYS A 744 8.80 -30.76 34.79
N SER A 745 8.03 -31.67 34.18
CA SER A 745 6.58 -31.89 34.41
C SER A 745 5.59 -30.76 34.06
N ALA A 746 6.01 -29.74 33.31
CA ALA A 746 5.28 -28.46 33.22
C ALA A 746 4.21 -28.31 32.11
N VAL A 747 4.03 -29.26 31.17
CA VAL A 747 3.17 -29.05 29.97
C VAL A 747 2.29 -30.27 29.64
N ARG A 748 1.01 -30.03 29.27
CA ARG A 748 0.07 -30.98 28.64
C ARG A 748 -0.87 -30.23 27.68
N ILE A 749 -1.23 -30.82 26.54
CA ILE A 749 -2.03 -30.17 25.48
C ILE A 749 -2.99 -31.21 24.84
N PRO A 750 -4.27 -30.90 24.61
CA PRO A 750 -5.19 -31.76 23.85
C PRO A 750 -5.02 -31.63 22.33
N VAL A 751 -5.29 -32.71 21.59
CA VAL A 751 -5.20 -32.77 20.12
C VAL A 751 -6.55 -33.23 19.54
N MET A 752 -6.85 -32.82 18.31
CA MET A 752 -8.04 -33.26 17.56
C MET A 752 -7.62 -33.74 16.17
N TYR A 753 -8.17 -34.87 15.73
CA TYR A 753 -7.87 -35.50 14.43
C TYR A 753 -9.12 -35.49 13.55
N GLY A 754 -8.93 -35.40 12.23
CA GLY A 754 -9.99 -35.53 11.21
C GLY A 754 -9.45 -36.30 10.00
N HIS A 755 -10.28 -37.15 9.39
CA HIS A 755 -9.92 -37.99 8.24
C HIS A 755 -10.68 -37.53 7.00
N PRO A 756 -10.04 -37.40 5.81
CA PRO A 756 -10.64 -36.74 4.65
C PRO A 756 -11.83 -37.52 4.03
N GLU A 757 -11.93 -38.83 4.23
CA GLU A 757 -12.91 -39.70 3.55
C GLU A 757 -14.38 -39.52 3.99
N TYR A 758 -14.68 -38.66 4.97
CA TYR A 758 -16.02 -38.47 5.52
C TYR A 758 -16.71 -37.18 5.01
N ASP A 759 -16.75 -37.03 3.70
CA ASP A 759 -17.23 -35.84 2.97
C ASP A 759 -18.62 -35.33 3.41
N TRP A 760 -19.53 -36.24 3.79
CA TRP A 760 -20.87 -35.92 4.32
C TRP A 760 -20.88 -35.15 5.65
N VAL A 761 -19.75 -35.06 6.36
CA VAL A 761 -19.62 -34.24 7.58
C VAL A 761 -19.63 -32.74 7.26
N TRP A 762 -19.01 -32.37 6.14
CA TRP A 762 -18.82 -30.99 5.69
C TRP A 762 -20.00 -30.44 4.87
N GLN A 763 -20.87 -31.32 4.36
CA GLN A 763 -22.05 -30.98 3.56
C GLN A 763 -23.19 -30.34 4.38
N GLY A 764 -22.97 -29.13 4.90
CA GLY A 764 -24.02 -28.17 5.31
C GLY A 764 -25.02 -28.62 6.38
N SER A 765 -24.79 -29.75 7.06
CA SER A 765 -25.73 -30.34 8.00
C SER A 765 -25.89 -29.44 9.23
N LYS A 766 -26.99 -28.69 9.27
CA LYS A 766 -27.35 -27.83 10.41
C LYS A 766 -27.28 -28.58 11.74
N ARG A 767 -27.64 -29.88 11.77
CA ARG A 767 -27.55 -30.73 12.96
C ARG A 767 -26.12 -30.94 13.48
N ASN A 768 -25.11 -30.96 12.60
CA ASN A 768 -23.71 -31.13 12.98
C ASN A 768 -23.17 -29.80 13.54
N ILE A 769 -23.52 -28.68 12.90
CA ILE A 769 -23.18 -27.33 13.32
C ILE A 769 -23.85 -27.00 14.67
N ASP A 770 -25.15 -27.29 14.82
CA ASP A 770 -25.89 -27.14 16.07
C ASP A 770 -25.26 -27.98 17.21
N ALA A 771 -24.69 -29.15 16.92
CA ALA A 771 -24.00 -29.98 17.92
C ALA A 771 -22.65 -29.38 18.34
N PHE A 772 -21.80 -29.00 17.38
CA PHE A 772 -20.53 -28.33 17.66
C PHE A 772 -20.73 -27.03 18.44
N LEU A 773 -21.66 -26.17 18.00
CA LEU A 773 -22.00 -24.93 18.69
C LEU A 773 -22.56 -25.17 20.09
N LYS A 774 -23.40 -26.19 20.27
CA LYS A 774 -23.95 -26.54 21.60
C LYS A 774 -22.84 -26.93 22.57
N ASP A 775 -21.89 -27.78 22.16
CA ASP A 775 -20.86 -28.23 23.10
C ASP A 775 -19.76 -27.14 23.31
N PHE A 776 -19.46 -26.34 22.28
CA PHE A 776 -18.56 -25.16 22.35
C PHE A 776 -19.13 -23.97 23.17
N THR A 777 -20.46 -23.89 23.33
CA THR A 777 -21.13 -22.90 24.20
C THR A 777 -21.40 -23.39 25.61
N ASN A 778 -21.33 -24.71 25.87
CA ASN A 778 -21.40 -25.27 27.22
C ASN A 778 -20.00 -25.44 27.87
N ALA A 779 -18.92 -25.16 27.14
CA ALA A 779 -17.59 -24.99 27.72
C ALA A 779 -17.53 -23.69 28.58
N PRO A 780 -16.90 -23.70 29.78
CA PRO A 780 -16.90 -22.55 30.68
C PRO A 780 -16.15 -21.35 30.08
N ARG A 781 -16.71 -20.15 30.25
CA ARG A 781 -16.15 -18.87 29.78
C ARG A 781 -16.31 -17.77 30.84
N VAL A 782 -15.48 -16.73 30.73
CA VAL A 782 -15.54 -15.49 31.51
C VAL A 782 -15.37 -14.31 30.53
N GLU A 783 -16.13 -13.23 30.71
CA GLU A 783 -16.30 -12.17 29.71
C GLU A 783 -15.45 -10.91 29.94
N GLY A 784 -15.17 -10.16 28.86
CA GLY A 784 -14.51 -8.86 28.86
C GLY A 784 -14.70 -8.15 27.50
N ALA A 785 -14.74 -6.81 27.49
CA ALA A 785 -15.16 -6.01 26.33
C ALA A 785 -14.00 -5.52 25.41
N VAL A 786 -14.35 -5.11 24.19
CA VAL A 786 -13.44 -4.80 23.07
C VAL A 786 -13.34 -3.28 22.81
N ILE A 787 -12.16 -2.81 22.35
CA ILE A 787 -11.89 -1.44 21.89
C ILE A 787 -11.21 -1.51 20.49
N GLN A 788 -11.51 -0.56 19.60
CA GLN A 788 -10.96 -0.51 18.23
C GLN A 788 -9.67 0.31 18.10
N ALA A 789 -8.91 0.08 17.02
CA ALA A 789 -7.68 0.80 16.68
C ALA A 789 -7.96 2.15 15.95
N PRO A 790 -7.11 3.19 16.09
CA PRO A 790 -7.42 4.54 15.61
C PRO A 790 -6.96 4.83 14.17
N LYS A 791 -7.63 5.79 13.52
CA LYS A 791 -7.07 6.57 12.40
C LYS A 791 -6.13 7.66 12.93
N ASN A 792 -5.39 8.32 12.04
CA ASN A 792 -4.72 9.59 12.36
C ASN A 792 -5.74 10.76 12.33
N PRO A 793 -5.59 11.79 13.18
CA PRO A 793 -6.43 13.00 13.15
C PRO A 793 -6.34 13.78 11.82
N PRO A 794 -7.41 14.53 11.42
CA PRO A 794 -8.67 14.74 12.14
C PRO A 794 -9.64 13.55 12.01
N PHE A 795 -10.53 13.41 12.99
CA PHE A 795 -11.54 12.35 13.04
C PHE A 795 -12.90 12.77 12.44
N ARG A 796 -13.80 11.80 12.26
CA ARG A 796 -15.19 12.05 11.85
C ARG A 796 -16.01 12.64 12.99
N ALA A 797 -15.81 12.18 14.22
CA ALA A 797 -16.34 12.83 15.42
C ALA A 797 -15.23 13.58 16.17
N GLU A 798 -15.31 14.91 16.17
CA GLU A 798 -14.33 15.80 16.79
C GLU A 798 -14.97 16.68 17.87
N HIS A 799 -14.20 17.03 18.91
CA HIS A 799 -14.59 18.04 19.89
C HIS A 799 -13.59 19.20 19.86
N LEU A 800 -14.04 20.40 20.22
CA LEU A 800 -13.22 21.61 20.10
C LEU A 800 -12.27 21.82 21.28
N GLY A 801 -12.44 21.09 22.38
CA GLY A 801 -11.75 21.36 23.65
C GLY A 801 -12.69 22.13 24.59
N SER A 802 -12.11 22.85 25.56
CA SER A 802 -12.84 23.59 26.60
C SER A 802 -14.08 22.84 27.13
N LEU A 803 -13.91 21.65 27.68
CA LEU A 803 -15.05 20.84 28.15
C LEU A 803 -15.63 21.43 29.45
N LYS A 804 -16.92 21.21 29.73
CA LYS A 804 -17.54 21.76 30.95
C LYS A 804 -16.88 21.12 32.17
N ARG A 805 -16.34 21.95 33.07
CA ARG A 805 -15.67 21.52 34.30
C ARG A 805 -16.74 21.07 35.32
N PRO A 806 -16.47 20.03 36.13
CA PRO A 806 -17.42 19.57 37.15
C PRO A 806 -17.44 20.50 38.37
N ASP A 807 -18.58 20.57 39.06
CA ASP A 807 -18.82 21.54 40.15
C ASP A 807 -17.82 21.43 41.31
N ASN A 808 -17.27 20.24 41.58
CA ASN A 808 -16.25 20.05 42.62
C ASN A 808 -14.91 20.71 42.27
N LEU A 809 -14.51 20.72 40.99
CA LEU A 809 -13.31 21.42 40.53
C LEU A 809 -13.52 22.94 40.58
N LEU A 810 -14.72 23.42 40.24
CA LEU A 810 -15.07 24.84 40.35
C LEU A 810 -15.12 25.32 41.80
N ALA A 811 -15.68 24.50 42.71
CA ALA A 811 -15.67 24.76 44.15
C ALA A 811 -14.25 24.80 44.73
N ALA A 812 -13.39 23.82 44.38
CA ALA A 812 -12.00 23.78 44.84
C ALA A 812 -11.21 25.01 44.36
N ARG A 813 -11.34 25.40 43.09
CA ARG A 813 -10.71 26.61 42.55
C ARG A 813 -11.19 27.87 43.25
N LYS A 814 -12.49 27.96 43.54
CA LYS A 814 -13.07 29.06 44.32
C LYS A 814 -12.52 29.11 45.73
N ASP A 815 -12.42 27.99 46.44
CA ASP A 815 -11.91 27.97 47.81
C ASP A 815 -10.41 28.27 47.89
N VAL A 816 -9.60 27.92 46.87
CA VAL A 816 -8.20 28.37 46.75
C VAL A 816 -8.11 29.88 46.50
N HIS A 817 -8.91 30.41 45.55
CA HIS A 817 -8.98 31.84 45.26
C HIS A 817 -9.48 32.67 46.45
N GLU A 818 -10.43 32.14 47.24
CA GLU A 818 -10.92 32.75 48.49
C GLU A 818 -10.03 32.42 49.72
N HIS A 819 -8.85 31.82 49.50
CA HIS A 819 -7.83 31.47 50.52
C HIS A 819 -8.32 30.59 51.68
N LYS A 820 -9.31 29.73 51.41
CA LYS A 820 -9.84 28.70 52.32
C LYS A 820 -9.17 27.34 52.13
N ALA A 821 -8.55 27.12 50.97
CA ALA A 821 -7.77 25.93 50.64
C ALA A 821 -6.38 26.35 50.13
N ASP A 822 -5.41 25.44 50.23
CA ASP A 822 -4.04 25.65 49.79
C ASP A 822 -3.90 25.44 48.27
N GLN A 823 -3.03 26.20 47.60
CA GLN A 823 -2.76 26.06 46.17
C GLN A 823 -2.28 24.64 45.81
N ASP A 824 -1.46 24.06 46.69
CA ASP A 824 -0.92 22.69 46.54
C ASP A 824 -2.00 21.59 46.62
N SER A 825 -3.23 21.92 47.06
CA SER A 825 -4.36 20.97 47.04
C SER A 825 -5.04 20.83 45.69
N LEU A 826 -4.86 21.80 44.78
CA LEU A 826 -5.58 21.87 43.51
C LEU A 826 -5.13 20.83 42.46
N PRO A 827 -3.83 20.53 42.26
CA PRO A 827 -3.40 19.63 41.18
C PRO A 827 -4.03 18.24 41.26
N ALA A 828 -4.16 17.65 42.45
CA ALA A 828 -4.78 16.33 42.61
C ALA A 828 -6.28 16.30 42.23
N ILE A 829 -6.98 17.44 42.36
CA ILE A 829 -8.39 17.59 41.99
C ILE A 829 -8.52 17.79 40.47
N GLU A 830 -7.62 18.57 39.88
CA GLU A 830 -7.53 18.70 38.41
C GLU A 830 -7.19 17.37 37.74
N ASP A 831 -6.17 16.68 38.21
CA ASP A 831 -5.73 15.36 37.73
C ASP A 831 -6.91 14.38 37.69
N GLN A 832 -7.65 14.26 38.79
CA GLN A 832 -8.80 13.37 38.87
C GLN A 832 -9.93 13.81 37.92
N ALA A 833 -10.22 15.10 37.83
CA ALA A 833 -11.25 15.63 36.93
C ALA A 833 -10.88 15.42 35.45
N ILE A 834 -9.61 15.62 35.08
CA ILE A 834 -9.06 15.35 33.74
C ILE A 834 -9.20 13.86 33.42
N LYS A 835 -8.77 13.00 34.34
CA LYS A 835 -8.85 11.54 34.22
C LYS A 835 -10.29 11.03 34.06
N ASP A 836 -11.28 11.72 34.62
CA ASP A 836 -12.69 11.36 34.47
C ASP A 836 -13.32 11.93 33.19
N VAL A 837 -12.95 13.14 32.73
CA VAL A 837 -13.44 13.67 31.44
C VAL A 837 -12.81 12.95 30.24
N VAL A 838 -11.58 12.45 30.35
CA VAL A 838 -10.98 11.56 29.31
C VAL A 838 -11.79 10.28 29.15
N LYS A 839 -12.13 9.59 30.25
CA LYS A 839 -13.03 8.42 30.22
C LYS A 839 -14.39 8.71 29.60
N ILE A 840 -14.86 9.95 29.67
CA ILE A 840 -16.14 10.37 29.09
C ILE A 840 -16.01 10.61 27.58
N GLN A 841 -14.91 11.19 27.11
CA GLN A 841 -14.59 11.28 25.68
C GLN A 841 -14.48 9.86 25.08
N GLU A 842 -13.73 8.95 25.73
CA GLU A 842 -13.62 7.53 25.36
C GLU A 842 -15.00 6.84 25.31
N LYS A 843 -15.82 6.96 26.36
CA LYS A 843 -17.18 6.39 26.42
C LYS A 843 -18.15 6.98 25.39
N CYS A 844 -17.89 8.18 24.89
CA CYS A 844 -18.67 8.80 23.82
C CYS A 844 -18.09 8.49 22.41
N GLY A 845 -17.06 7.66 22.30
CA GLY A 845 -16.49 7.23 21.02
C GLY A 845 -15.67 8.32 20.30
N PHE A 846 -15.03 9.22 21.05
CA PHE A 846 -14.07 10.19 20.51
C PHE A 846 -12.66 9.61 20.56
N HIS A 847 -11.96 9.64 19.42
CA HIS A 847 -10.60 9.14 19.29
C HIS A 847 -9.55 10.22 19.53
N ALA A 848 -9.84 11.47 19.15
CA ALA A 848 -9.15 12.64 19.71
C ALA A 848 -9.63 12.81 21.16
N VAL A 849 -8.69 12.91 22.08
CA VAL A 849 -8.95 13.16 23.51
C VAL A 849 -8.08 14.30 24.00
N SER A 850 -8.63 15.17 24.86
CA SER A 850 -7.92 16.29 25.50
C SER A 850 -8.16 16.30 27.01
N ASP A 851 -7.42 17.14 27.73
CA ASP A 851 -7.63 17.41 29.16
C ASP A 851 -8.92 18.24 29.43
N GLY A 852 -9.68 18.57 28.38
CA GLY A 852 -10.82 19.49 28.45
C GLY A 852 -10.43 20.94 28.75
N GLU A 853 -9.13 21.28 28.69
CA GLU A 853 -8.52 22.50 29.22
C GLU A 853 -8.76 22.72 30.72
N TYR A 854 -8.98 21.65 31.50
CA TYR A 854 -9.41 21.77 32.90
C TYR A 854 -8.41 22.57 33.76
N ARG A 855 -7.11 22.48 33.49
CA ARG A 855 -6.06 23.29 34.16
C ARG A 855 -6.13 24.79 33.84
N ARG A 856 -6.78 25.20 32.75
CA ARG A 856 -6.88 26.62 32.34
C ARG A 856 -8.09 27.27 32.99
N HIS A 857 -8.03 28.58 33.27
CA HIS A 857 -9.22 29.38 33.62
C HIS A 857 -10.00 29.77 32.35
N MET A 858 -9.26 30.14 31.29
CA MET A 858 -9.76 30.54 29.98
C MET A 858 -8.91 29.87 28.88
N PHE A 859 -9.47 29.63 27.69
CA PHE A 859 -8.86 28.73 26.67
C PHE A 859 -7.40 29.07 26.30
N TRP A 860 -7.05 30.36 26.21
CA TRP A 860 -5.69 30.81 25.85
C TRP A 860 -4.63 30.59 26.95
N GLY A 861 -5.08 30.40 28.20
CA GLY A 861 -4.24 30.01 29.33
C GLY A 861 -2.98 30.86 29.55
N THR A 862 -1.93 30.18 29.99
CA THR A 862 -0.67 30.72 30.51
C THR A 862 0.39 31.01 29.44
N PHE A 863 0.09 30.83 28.16
CA PHE A 863 1.09 30.93 27.09
C PHE A 863 1.74 32.32 27.00
N PHE A 864 0.96 33.39 26.80
CA PHE A 864 1.53 34.74 26.69
C PHE A 864 2.25 35.21 27.98
N PRO A 865 1.74 34.98 29.21
CA PRO A 865 2.49 35.24 30.45
C PRO A 865 3.81 34.47 30.58
N SER A 866 3.93 33.27 29.98
CA SER A 866 5.16 32.45 30.04
C SER A 866 6.29 32.91 29.11
N LEU A 867 6.00 33.83 28.18
CA LEU A 867 6.97 34.39 27.25
C LEU A 867 7.74 35.56 27.87
N LYS A 868 9.06 35.56 27.72
CA LYS A 868 9.90 36.73 28.03
C LYS A 868 9.48 37.88 27.10
N GLY A 869 9.45 39.11 27.63
CA GLY A 869 9.06 40.31 26.89
C GLY A 869 7.57 40.67 26.98
N PHE A 870 6.73 39.76 27.49
CA PHE A 870 5.36 40.06 27.92
C PHE A 870 5.29 40.29 29.44
N THR A 871 4.21 40.92 29.89
CA THR A 871 3.91 41.15 31.31
C THR A 871 2.40 41.17 31.50
N GLU A 872 1.89 40.38 32.44
CA GLU A 872 0.49 40.42 32.83
C GLU A 872 0.21 41.60 33.76
N ILE A 873 -0.92 42.27 33.54
CA ILE A 873 -1.42 43.39 34.32
C ILE A 873 -2.87 43.15 34.70
N GLN A 874 -3.25 43.61 35.89
CA GLN A 874 -4.58 43.49 36.46
C GLN A 874 -5.27 44.86 36.43
N GLY A 875 -6.50 44.92 35.92
CA GLY A 875 -7.28 46.16 35.81
C GLY A 875 -6.67 47.23 34.88
N PRO A 876 -6.44 46.92 33.58
CA PRO A 876 -5.90 47.87 32.60
C PRO A 876 -6.79 49.11 32.38
N ASP A 877 -6.20 50.20 31.87
CA ASP A 877 -6.96 51.35 31.38
C ASP A 877 -7.76 50.96 30.12
N ALA A 878 -9.07 51.20 30.12
CA ALA A 878 -9.95 50.92 29.00
C ALA A 878 -9.52 51.62 27.68
N ASP A 879 -8.79 52.74 27.74
CA ASP A 879 -8.26 53.42 26.55
C ASP A 879 -7.26 52.57 25.74
N ILE A 880 -6.65 51.52 26.31
CA ILE A 880 -5.71 50.68 25.52
C ILE A 880 -6.44 49.82 24.47
N PHE A 881 -7.74 49.55 24.64
CA PHE A 881 -8.50 48.61 23.82
C PHE A 881 -9.30 49.26 22.69
N ARG A 882 -9.54 48.52 21.60
CA ARG A 882 -10.51 48.87 20.55
C ARG A 882 -11.93 48.47 21.00
N PRO A 883 -12.82 49.42 21.37
CA PRO A 883 -14.12 49.09 22.00
C PRO A 883 -15.13 48.42 21.07
N TYR A 884 -14.85 48.36 19.76
CA TYR A 884 -15.66 47.70 18.73
C TYR A 884 -15.16 46.29 18.37
N VAL A 885 -14.03 45.82 18.94
CA VAL A 885 -13.59 44.45 18.76
C VAL A 885 -14.54 43.53 19.56
N PRO A 886 -15.11 42.47 18.96
CA PRO A 886 -16.28 41.76 19.50
C PRO A 886 -16.21 41.27 20.95
N ASP A 887 -15.05 40.83 21.44
CA ASP A 887 -14.89 40.43 22.85
C ASP A 887 -14.77 41.63 23.78
N ILE A 888 -13.93 42.63 23.46
CA ILE A 888 -13.81 43.89 24.21
C ILE A 888 -15.17 44.57 24.34
N ALA A 889 -15.98 44.63 23.27
CA ALA A 889 -17.33 45.17 23.31
C ALA A 889 -18.20 44.44 24.35
N ALA A 890 -18.14 43.10 24.38
CA ALA A 890 -18.92 42.28 25.30
C ALA A 890 -18.47 42.41 26.77
N PHE A 891 -17.16 42.60 27.01
CA PHE A 891 -16.60 42.88 28.33
C PHE A 891 -17.04 44.27 28.85
N LEU A 892 -16.91 45.31 28.03
CA LEU A 892 -17.32 46.68 28.38
C LEU A 892 -18.83 46.79 28.64
N GLU A 893 -19.67 46.08 27.88
CA GLU A 893 -21.13 46.01 28.13
C GLU A 893 -21.52 45.32 29.46
N ALA A 894 -20.59 44.64 30.14
CA ALA A 894 -20.81 43.99 31.42
C ALA A 894 -20.26 44.80 32.62
N ASP A 895 -19.88 46.08 32.41
CA ASP A 895 -19.09 46.91 33.33
C ASP A 895 -17.78 46.24 33.79
N HIS A 896 -17.30 45.26 33.04
CA HIS A 896 -16.15 44.42 33.39
C HIS A 896 -14.98 44.68 32.43
N VAL A 897 -14.06 45.55 32.84
CA VAL A 897 -12.75 45.66 32.18
C VAL A 897 -12.04 44.29 32.28
N PRO A 898 -11.45 43.74 31.19
CA PRO A 898 -10.80 42.43 31.22
C PRO A 898 -9.73 42.35 32.31
N GLY A 899 -10.00 41.57 33.37
CA GLY A 899 -9.17 41.51 34.58
C GLY A 899 -7.73 41.12 34.28
N GLU A 900 -7.54 39.91 33.72
CA GLU A 900 -6.26 39.41 33.23
C GLU A 900 -5.97 39.95 31.82
N THR A 901 -4.91 40.75 31.68
CA THR A 901 -4.50 41.36 30.40
C THR A 901 -2.98 41.33 30.24
N VAL A 902 -2.46 40.95 29.07
CA VAL A 902 -1.01 40.76 28.87
C VAL A 902 -0.46 41.75 27.84
N ILE A 903 0.44 42.63 28.28
CA ILE A 903 1.07 43.69 27.47
C ILE A 903 2.52 43.35 27.13
N CYS A 904 2.99 43.79 25.96
CA CYS A 904 4.40 43.70 25.59
C CYS A 904 5.20 44.80 26.32
N THR A 905 6.30 44.43 26.96
CA THR A 905 7.20 45.33 27.71
C THR A 905 8.67 45.22 27.30
N GLY A 906 9.02 44.20 26.51
CA GLY A 906 10.37 44.00 25.96
C GLY A 906 10.36 43.05 24.75
N LYS A 907 11.54 42.77 24.17
CA LYS A 907 11.63 41.85 23.02
C LYS A 907 11.14 40.45 23.42
N ILE A 908 10.24 39.91 22.61
CA ILE A 908 9.52 38.67 22.84
C ILE A 908 10.42 37.46 22.57
N GLU A 909 10.48 36.53 23.52
CA GLU A 909 11.31 35.33 23.40
C GLU A 909 10.70 34.14 24.16
N HIS A 910 10.74 32.96 23.55
CA HIS A 910 10.35 31.72 24.23
C HIS A 910 11.38 31.36 25.30
N THR A 911 10.94 31.05 26.52
CA THR A 911 11.83 30.77 27.67
C THR A 911 12.50 29.39 27.60
N GLY A 912 12.25 28.63 26.53
CA GLY A 912 12.68 27.23 26.40
C GLY A 912 11.85 26.24 27.23
N LYS A 913 10.84 26.73 27.96
CA LYS A 913 9.87 25.92 28.71
C LYS A 913 8.47 26.18 28.17
N SER A 914 7.82 25.12 27.71
CA SER A 914 6.42 25.17 27.29
C SER A 914 5.51 25.39 28.50
N SER A 915 4.40 26.12 28.30
CA SER A 915 3.32 26.24 29.28
C SER A 915 2.23 25.17 29.13
N TYR A 916 2.23 24.43 28.01
CA TYR A 916 1.30 23.35 27.73
C TYR A 916 1.88 21.95 27.96
N ILE A 917 3.21 21.79 28.01
CA ILE A 917 3.85 20.46 28.11
C ILE A 917 3.40 19.65 29.33
N GLU A 918 3.15 20.27 30.49
CA GLU A 918 2.65 19.56 31.68
C GLU A 918 1.23 19.00 31.49
N GLN A 919 0.39 19.67 30.67
CA GLN A 919 -0.92 19.15 30.28
C GLN A 919 -0.75 17.92 29.38
N PHE A 920 0.20 17.96 28.45
CA PHE A 920 0.50 16.85 27.53
C PHE A 920 1.18 15.66 28.22
N GLU A 921 2.17 15.87 29.09
CA GLU A 921 2.79 14.82 29.91
C GLU A 921 1.77 14.17 30.85
N TYR A 922 0.88 14.97 31.45
CA TYR A 922 -0.21 14.41 32.25
C TYR A 922 -1.15 13.54 31.42
N MET A 923 -1.58 14.01 30.24
CA MET A 923 -2.39 13.21 29.31
C MET A 923 -1.68 11.90 28.93
N LYS A 924 -0.37 11.92 28.65
CA LYS A 924 0.44 10.72 28.40
C LYS A 924 0.52 9.75 29.59
N SER A 925 0.27 10.21 30.81
CA SER A 925 0.25 9.36 32.01
C SER A 925 -1.09 8.62 32.23
N ILE A 926 -2.19 9.10 31.62
CA ILE A 926 -3.53 8.51 31.74
C ILE A 926 -4.04 7.87 30.44
N VAL A 927 -3.53 8.31 29.28
CA VAL A 927 -3.85 7.75 27.96
C VAL A 927 -2.80 6.69 27.57
N PRO A 928 -3.21 5.51 27.04
CA PRO A 928 -2.27 4.47 26.59
C PRO A 928 -1.25 4.97 25.56
N LYS A 929 -0.03 4.42 25.59
CA LYS A 929 1.09 4.87 24.74
C LYS A 929 0.79 4.78 23.24
N GLU A 930 0.05 3.75 22.86
CA GLU A 930 -0.47 3.51 21.51
C GLU A 930 -1.48 4.58 21.02
N GLN A 931 -2.04 5.40 21.92
CA GLN A 931 -2.98 6.48 21.59
C GLN A 931 -2.38 7.89 21.73
N TRP A 932 -1.10 8.02 22.12
CA TRP A 932 -0.45 9.32 22.33
C TRP A 932 -0.49 10.25 21.10
N GLY A 933 -0.48 9.69 19.89
CA GLY A 933 -0.62 10.47 18.64
C GLY A 933 -1.99 11.14 18.45
N ASN A 934 -3.04 10.64 19.13
CA ASN A 934 -4.39 11.18 19.04
C ASN A 934 -4.65 12.31 20.05
N ILE A 935 -3.83 12.39 21.12
CA ILE A 935 -3.97 13.38 22.19
C ILE A 935 -4.00 14.78 21.57
N LYS A 936 -5.14 15.44 21.68
CA LYS A 936 -5.44 16.72 21.06
C LYS A 936 -5.13 17.86 22.02
N LEU A 937 -4.26 18.76 21.62
CA LEU A 937 -3.87 19.93 22.41
C LEU A 937 -4.35 21.22 21.74
N THR A 938 -5.15 22.01 22.45
CA THR A 938 -5.58 23.35 22.02
C THR A 938 -4.53 24.39 22.37
N LEU A 939 -4.30 25.34 21.46
CA LEU A 939 -3.28 26.38 21.56
C LEU A 939 -3.91 27.76 21.30
N ALA A 940 -3.45 28.78 22.03
CA ALA A 940 -3.91 30.15 21.84
C ALA A 940 -3.59 30.73 20.45
N ALA A 941 -4.51 31.53 19.89
CA ALA A 941 -4.31 32.31 18.67
C ALA A 941 -3.05 33.21 18.72
N PRO A 942 -2.10 33.10 17.76
CA PRO A 942 -0.91 33.94 17.72
C PRO A 942 -1.16 35.46 17.78
N ASN A 943 -2.28 35.96 17.23
CA ASN A 943 -2.62 37.40 17.24
C ASN A 943 -3.42 37.86 18.47
N TRP A 944 -3.69 37.00 19.45
CA TRP A 944 -4.75 37.16 20.46
C TRP A 944 -4.88 38.57 21.04
N TYR A 945 -3.80 39.09 21.61
CA TYR A 945 -3.75 40.43 22.19
C TYR A 945 -3.58 41.58 21.18
N HIS A 946 -3.02 41.32 19.99
CA HIS A 946 -2.76 42.37 18.99
C HIS A 946 -4.05 43.00 18.43
N LEU A 947 -5.08 42.18 18.16
CA LEU A 947 -6.33 42.71 17.62
C LEU A 947 -7.06 43.58 18.66
N ARG A 948 -6.96 43.22 19.94
CA ARG A 948 -7.63 43.88 21.07
C ARG A 948 -7.13 45.31 21.33
N TYR A 949 -5.83 45.58 21.19
CA TYR A 949 -5.23 46.87 21.55
C TYR A 949 -5.23 47.88 20.39
N LYS A 950 -5.50 49.17 20.68
CA LYS A 950 -5.41 50.25 19.68
C LYS A 950 -4.01 50.32 19.05
N THR A 951 -3.92 50.88 17.85
CA THR A 951 -2.66 50.99 17.10
C THR A 951 -1.58 51.72 17.92
N GLY A 952 -0.42 51.11 18.08
CA GLY A 952 0.67 51.65 18.91
C GLY A 952 0.45 51.53 20.43
N LYS A 953 -0.54 50.75 20.89
CA LYS A 953 -0.69 50.32 22.29
C LYS A 953 -0.26 48.87 22.53
N ALA A 954 -0.16 48.04 21.49
CA ALA A 954 0.17 46.61 21.61
C ALA A 954 1.62 46.36 22.08
N TYR A 955 2.53 47.28 21.78
CA TYR A 955 3.94 47.24 22.16
C TYR A 955 4.53 48.67 22.25
N PRO A 956 5.62 48.89 22.99
CA PRO A 956 6.31 50.17 23.04
C PRO A 956 7.17 50.40 21.78
N LYS A 957 7.25 51.64 21.29
CA LYS A 957 7.97 51.99 20.04
C LYS A 957 9.49 51.86 20.15
N GLU A 958 10.00 51.90 21.37
CA GLU A 958 11.38 51.65 21.75
C GLU A 958 11.74 50.15 21.77
N VAL A 959 10.74 49.26 21.70
CA VAL A 959 10.92 47.80 21.62
C VAL A 959 10.73 47.28 20.19
N TYR A 960 9.73 47.80 19.47
CA TYR A 960 9.40 47.40 18.10
C TYR A 960 9.03 48.62 17.26
N ALA A 961 9.59 48.74 16.05
CA ALA A 961 9.29 49.88 15.17
C ALA A 961 7.94 49.74 14.44
N ASN A 962 7.43 48.52 14.28
CA ASN A 962 6.26 48.16 13.48
C ASN A 962 5.74 46.76 13.82
N ASP A 963 4.53 46.45 13.35
CA ASP A 963 3.85 45.17 13.57
C ASP A 963 4.63 43.97 13.00
N GLN A 964 5.40 44.16 11.90
CA GLN A 964 6.15 43.08 11.25
C GLN A 964 7.28 42.55 12.15
N GLU A 965 8.02 43.42 12.84
CA GLU A 965 9.03 42.98 13.82
C GLU A 965 8.40 42.27 15.03
N TYR A 966 7.26 42.77 15.50
CA TYR A 966 6.52 42.19 16.63
C TYR A 966 5.98 40.79 16.29
N PHE A 967 5.37 40.64 15.10
CA PHE A 967 4.93 39.35 14.56
C PHE A 967 6.10 38.39 14.31
N ALA A 968 7.27 38.87 13.90
CA ALA A 968 8.44 38.01 13.66
C ALA A 968 8.93 37.32 14.95
N ASP A 969 8.99 38.05 16.07
CA ASP A 969 9.41 37.46 17.35
C ASP A 969 8.34 36.54 17.97
N ILE A 970 7.04 36.87 17.84
CA ILE A 970 5.97 35.93 18.24
C ILE A 970 6.01 34.67 17.36
N ALA A 971 6.19 34.80 16.05
CA ALA A 971 6.29 33.65 15.14
C ALA A 971 7.51 32.78 15.45
N LYS A 972 8.64 33.38 15.84
CA LYS A 972 9.81 32.66 16.38
C LYS A 972 9.44 31.90 17.66
N ALA A 973 8.78 32.55 18.61
CA ALA A 973 8.39 31.91 19.88
C ALA A 973 7.38 30.77 19.68
N TYR A 974 6.39 30.95 18.81
CA TYR A 974 5.37 29.94 18.50
C TYR A 974 5.98 28.70 17.80
N LYS A 975 6.98 28.89 16.93
CA LYS A 975 7.73 27.77 16.34
C LYS A 975 8.56 27.02 17.37
N THR A 976 9.18 27.71 18.33
CA THR A 976 9.86 27.06 19.45
C THR A 976 8.88 26.22 20.28
N GLU A 977 7.67 26.72 20.55
CA GLU A 977 6.65 25.97 21.30
C GLU A 977 6.14 24.74 20.53
N LEU A 978 5.82 24.89 19.24
CA LEU A 978 5.44 23.75 18.39
C LEU A 978 6.54 22.68 18.33
N GLN A 979 7.82 23.08 18.26
CA GLN A 979 8.94 22.14 18.28
C GLN A 979 9.05 21.41 19.63
N ILE A 980 8.98 22.12 20.77
CA ILE A 980 9.04 21.51 22.10
C ILE A 980 7.92 20.49 22.29
N LEU A 981 6.70 20.81 21.85
CA LEU A 981 5.55 19.90 21.93
C LEU A 981 5.69 18.71 20.99
N TYR A 982 6.18 18.92 19.76
CA TYR A 982 6.46 17.85 18.81
C TYR A 982 7.54 16.88 19.32
N ASP A 983 8.61 17.40 19.92
CA ASP A 983 9.72 16.64 20.52
C ASP A 983 9.26 15.84 21.76
N ALA A 984 8.34 16.40 22.54
CA ALA A 984 7.66 15.67 23.63
C ALA A 984 6.74 14.54 23.13
N GLY A 985 6.39 14.54 21.84
CA GLY A 985 5.60 13.50 21.17
C GLY A 985 4.22 13.92 20.67
N LEU A 986 3.85 15.21 20.74
CA LEU A 986 2.55 15.70 20.24
C LEU A 986 2.46 15.52 18.72
N ARG A 987 1.31 15.05 18.22
CA ARG A 987 1.01 14.97 16.78
C ARG A 987 -0.31 15.60 16.37
N ASN A 988 -1.17 16.00 17.32
CA ASN A 988 -2.48 16.59 17.05
C ASN A 988 -2.65 17.93 17.77
N ALA A 989 -2.50 19.03 17.04
CA ALA A 989 -2.67 20.38 17.56
C ALA A 989 -3.88 21.09 16.92
N GLN A 990 -4.58 21.90 17.72
CA GLN A 990 -5.60 22.83 17.26
C GLN A 990 -5.25 24.23 17.75
N VAL A 991 -5.36 25.24 16.89
CA VAL A 991 -5.27 26.66 17.28
C VAL A 991 -6.69 27.20 17.44
N ASP A 992 -6.99 27.77 18.59
CA ASP A 992 -8.32 28.31 18.90
C ASP A 992 -8.32 29.83 18.67
N ASP A 993 -9.03 30.26 17.62
CA ASP A 993 -8.93 31.62 17.08
C ASP A 993 -10.31 32.23 16.78
N PRO A 994 -10.81 33.13 17.65
CA PRO A 994 -11.97 33.94 17.33
C PRO A 994 -11.64 35.22 16.56
N ASN A 995 -10.39 35.70 16.63
CA ASN A 995 -9.96 36.97 16.04
C ASN A 995 -10.09 36.96 14.51
N LEU A 996 -9.76 35.85 13.84
CA LEU A 996 -9.97 35.68 12.40
C LEU A 996 -11.46 35.64 12.04
N ALA A 997 -12.33 35.11 12.91
CA ALA A 997 -13.79 35.13 12.73
C ALA A 997 -14.42 36.52 13.04
N TYR A 998 -13.69 37.45 13.63
CA TYR A 998 -14.17 38.83 13.84
C TYR A 998 -14.22 39.63 12.52
N PHE A 999 -13.44 39.24 11.50
CA PHE A 999 -13.48 39.86 10.17
C PHE A 999 -14.77 39.53 9.37
N CYS A 1000 -15.62 38.64 9.88
CA CYS A 1000 -16.99 38.44 9.38
C CYS A 1000 -18.01 39.43 9.96
N SER A 1001 -17.69 40.13 11.06
CA SER A 1001 -18.62 41.01 11.77
C SER A 1001 -18.64 42.42 11.19
N GLU A 1002 -19.78 42.82 10.61
CA GLU A 1002 -20.01 44.19 10.12
C GLU A 1002 -19.69 45.24 11.19
N LYS A 1003 -20.09 45.02 12.45
CA LYS A 1003 -19.79 45.93 13.57
C LYS A 1003 -18.29 46.12 13.82
N MET A 1004 -17.48 45.07 13.61
CA MET A 1004 -16.03 45.17 13.77
C MET A 1004 -15.41 45.95 12.61
N LEU A 1005 -15.87 45.68 11.37
CA LEU A 1005 -15.41 46.35 10.16
C LEU A 1005 -15.78 47.85 10.13
N ASP A 1006 -17.02 48.19 10.51
CA ASP A 1006 -17.49 49.57 10.64
C ASP A 1006 -16.71 50.32 11.74
N GLY A 1007 -16.52 49.68 12.89
CA GLY A 1007 -15.70 50.22 13.98
C GLY A 1007 -14.24 50.44 13.57
N TRP A 1008 -13.67 49.50 12.81
CA TRP A 1008 -12.31 49.60 12.28
C TRP A 1008 -12.17 50.77 11.28
N ALA A 1009 -13.16 50.97 10.41
CA ALA A 1009 -13.19 52.06 9.45
C ALA A 1009 -13.46 53.43 10.09
N ALA A 1010 -14.19 53.47 11.22
CA ALA A 1010 -14.48 54.69 11.97
C ALA A 1010 -13.32 55.12 12.88
N ASP A 1011 -12.54 54.18 13.40
CA ASP A 1011 -11.40 54.44 14.28
C ASP A 1011 -10.17 54.93 13.50
N LYS A 1012 -10.01 56.25 13.49
CA LYS A 1012 -8.92 56.99 12.85
C LYS A 1012 -7.52 56.71 13.43
N SER A 1013 -7.39 55.88 14.47
CA SER A 1013 -6.09 55.39 14.94
C SER A 1013 -5.57 54.18 14.13
N ASN A 1014 -6.41 53.51 13.34
CA ASN A 1014 -5.98 52.41 12.48
C ASN A 1014 -5.22 52.95 11.25
N THR A 1015 -4.01 52.43 11.02
CA THR A 1015 -3.10 52.86 9.95
C THR A 1015 -3.19 52.04 8.66
N GLN A 1016 -4.08 51.04 8.64
CA GLN A 1016 -4.31 50.11 7.52
C GLN A 1016 -5.78 49.67 7.52
N THR A 1017 -6.27 49.20 6.37
CA THR A 1017 -7.63 48.64 6.24
C THR A 1017 -7.74 47.28 6.95
N ALA A 1018 -8.97 46.84 7.19
CA ALA A 1018 -9.23 45.52 7.77
C ALA A 1018 -8.73 44.37 6.87
N ASP A 1019 -8.80 44.53 5.53
CA ASP A 1019 -8.35 43.48 4.61
C ASP A 1019 -6.82 43.39 4.52
N GLU A 1020 -6.10 44.52 4.64
CA GLU A 1020 -4.62 44.55 4.76
C GLU A 1020 -4.17 43.90 6.07
N LEU A 1021 -4.85 44.18 7.19
CA LEU A 1021 -4.58 43.51 8.46
C LEU A 1021 -4.86 42.00 8.38
N PHE A 1022 -5.93 41.60 7.70
CA PHE A 1022 -6.24 40.17 7.51
C PHE A 1022 -5.15 39.46 6.71
N ASP A 1023 -4.67 40.06 5.62
CA ASP A 1023 -3.54 39.52 4.83
C ASP A 1023 -2.25 39.45 5.65
N ALA A 1024 -1.97 40.47 6.47
CA ALA A 1024 -0.84 40.47 7.41
C ALA A 1024 -0.96 39.34 8.46
N TYR A 1025 -2.16 39.06 8.97
CA TYR A 1025 -2.40 37.94 9.88
C TYR A 1025 -2.23 36.57 9.20
N ILE A 1026 -2.68 36.38 7.96
CA ILE A 1026 -2.43 35.12 7.23
C ILE A 1026 -0.92 34.89 7.05
N ALA A 1027 -0.16 35.94 6.66
CA ALA A 1027 1.30 35.85 6.52
C ALA A 1027 2.02 35.57 7.86
N PHE A 1028 1.58 36.21 8.94
CA PHE A 1028 2.05 35.97 10.31
C PHE A 1028 1.79 34.52 10.77
N TYR A 1029 0.60 33.98 10.50
CA TYR A 1029 0.22 32.63 10.92
C TYR A 1029 1.00 31.57 10.15
N ASN A 1030 1.18 31.75 8.84
CA ASN A 1030 2.07 30.92 8.04
C ASN A 1030 3.52 30.96 8.54
N SER A 1031 3.95 32.09 9.11
CA SER A 1031 5.26 32.24 9.74
C SER A 1031 5.37 31.54 11.10
N CYS A 1032 4.26 31.32 11.80
CA CYS A 1032 4.16 30.55 13.05
C CYS A 1032 4.07 29.03 12.80
N PHE A 1033 3.35 28.60 11.76
CA PHE A 1033 2.91 27.20 11.59
C PHE A 1033 3.88 26.29 10.81
N GLN A 1034 5.17 26.64 10.77
CA GLN A 1034 6.21 25.78 10.19
C GLN A 1034 6.43 24.58 11.13
N ARG A 1035 6.21 23.36 10.63
CA ARG A 1035 6.15 22.11 11.41
C ARG A 1035 6.51 20.88 10.55
N PRO A 1036 6.88 19.74 11.15
CA PRO A 1036 7.02 18.45 10.46
C PRO A 1036 5.72 17.97 9.79
N SER A 1037 5.83 17.16 8.74
CA SER A 1037 4.69 16.72 7.91
C SER A 1037 3.77 15.70 8.58
N ASP A 1038 4.24 15.00 9.62
CA ASP A 1038 3.44 14.10 10.47
C ASP A 1038 2.71 14.82 11.61
N MET A 1039 2.90 16.15 11.77
CA MET A 1039 2.20 16.96 12.77
C MET A 1039 0.91 17.56 12.19
N HIS A 1040 -0.24 16.97 12.56
CA HIS A 1040 -1.54 17.55 12.27
C HIS A 1040 -1.71 18.88 13.02
N LEU A 1041 -2.08 19.93 12.28
CA LEU A 1041 -2.44 21.24 12.82
C LEU A 1041 -3.72 21.73 12.13
N GLY A 1042 -4.78 21.90 12.92
CA GLY A 1042 -5.99 22.58 12.49
C GLY A 1042 -6.21 23.92 13.20
N ILE A 1043 -7.17 24.70 12.71
CA ILE A 1043 -7.58 25.97 13.32
C ILE A 1043 -9.09 26.02 13.52
N HIS A 1044 -9.54 26.43 14.71
CA HIS A 1044 -10.94 26.63 15.04
C HIS A 1044 -11.31 28.11 14.95
N LEU A 1045 -12.30 28.43 14.11
CA LEU A 1045 -12.84 29.78 13.96
C LEU A 1045 -14.06 30.02 14.86
N CYS A 1046 -13.78 30.17 16.15
CA CYS A 1046 -14.74 30.47 17.22
C CYS A 1046 -15.42 31.83 17.00
N ARG A 1047 -16.73 31.95 17.28
CA ARG A 1047 -17.46 33.24 17.15
C ARG A 1047 -17.79 33.88 18.49
N GLY A 1048 -17.02 33.52 19.52
CA GLY A 1048 -17.29 33.84 20.92
C GLY A 1048 -18.19 32.80 21.57
N ASN A 1049 -17.73 32.29 22.70
CA ASN A 1049 -18.38 31.26 23.50
C ASN A 1049 -18.13 31.59 24.98
N PHE A 1050 -19.01 32.40 25.54
CA PHE A 1050 -18.80 33.13 26.80
C PHE A 1050 -19.92 32.85 27.81
N VAL A 1051 -19.67 33.21 29.07
CA VAL A 1051 -20.56 32.96 30.22
C VAL A 1051 -22.02 33.35 29.90
N ASN A 1052 -22.96 32.50 30.34
CA ASN A 1052 -24.38 32.55 29.97
C ASN A 1052 -24.66 32.30 28.47
N SER A 1053 -23.80 31.52 27.80
CA SER A 1053 -23.94 31.14 26.39
C SER A 1053 -23.90 32.32 25.40
N ARG A 1054 -23.25 33.42 25.80
CA ARG A 1054 -23.08 34.63 24.99
C ARG A 1054 -22.07 34.40 23.86
N HIS A 1055 -22.31 35.02 22.71
CA HIS A 1055 -21.37 35.08 21.59
C HIS A 1055 -20.91 36.51 21.31
N PHE A 1056 -19.90 36.65 20.44
CA PHE A 1056 -19.25 37.92 20.12
C PHE A 1056 -19.43 38.33 18.64
N SER A 1057 -19.18 37.41 17.70
CA SER A 1057 -19.15 37.70 16.24
C SER A 1057 -20.27 36.99 15.49
N GLU A 1058 -20.81 37.61 14.43
CA GLU A 1058 -21.87 37.07 13.56
C GLU A 1058 -21.47 37.24 12.08
N GLY A 1059 -22.26 36.70 11.14
CA GLY A 1059 -22.07 36.88 9.70
C GLY A 1059 -21.27 35.77 9.02
N GLY A 1060 -21.58 35.49 7.74
CA GLY A 1060 -21.02 34.38 6.99
C GLY A 1060 -19.51 34.44 6.77
N TYR A 1061 -18.88 33.29 6.52
CA TYR A 1061 -17.43 33.21 6.24
C TYR A 1061 -17.06 33.79 4.85
N ASP A 1062 -18.03 34.14 4.02
CA ASP A 1062 -17.93 34.55 2.60
C ASP A 1062 -16.86 35.61 2.33
N ARG A 1063 -16.73 36.62 3.20
CA ARG A 1063 -15.71 37.69 3.06
C ARG A 1063 -14.28 37.13 3.08
N ILE A 1064 -14.02 36.18 3.97
CA ILE A 1064 -12.66 35.68 4.24
C ILE A 1064 -12.35 34.34 3.56
N ALA A 1065 -13.37 33.56 3.20
CA ALA A 1065 -13.28 32.16 2.80
C ALA A 1065 -12.18 31.86 1.77
N THR A 1066 -12.13 32.61 0.67
CA THR A 1066 -11.14 32.40 -0.41
C THR A 1066 -9.71 32.59 0.10
N LYS A 1067 -9.44 33.72 0.76
CA LYS A 1067 -8.10 34.03 1.32
C LYS A 1067 -7.74 33.06 2.44
N LEU A 1068 -8.67 32.78 3.34
CA LEU A 1068 -8.51 31.86 4.46
C LEU A 1068 -8.14 30.45 3.97
N PHE A 1069 -9.02 29.81 3.18
CA PHE A 1069 -8.86 28.41 2.83
C PHE A 1069 -7.70 28.14 1.87
N GLN A 1070 -7.37 29.09 0.98
CA GLN A 1070 -6.33 28.92 -0.03
C GLN A 1070 -4.94 29.32 0.47
N ASN A 1071 -4.83 30.31 1.37
CA ASN A 1071 -3.53 30.88 1.75
C ASN A 1071 -3.06 30.47 3.16
N LEU A 1072 -3.90 29.93 4.04
CA LEU A 1072 -3.49 29.55 5.40
C LEU A 1072 -2.92 28.13 5.45
N ASN A 1073 -1.71 27.98 6.03
CA ASN A 1073 -0.96 26.73 6.08
C ASN A 1073 -1.38 25.78 7.23
N VAL A 1074 -2.67 25.45 7.26
CA VAL A 1074 -3.27 24.44 8.14
C VAL A 1074 -3.69 23.20 7.34
N SER A 1075 -3.91 22.10 8.05
CA SER A 1075 -4.47 20.85 7.49
C SER A 1075 -6.01 20.86 7.53
N THR A 1076 -6.57 21.43 8.60
CA THR A 1076 -8.00 21.28 8.95
C THR A 1076 -8.60 22.60 9.46
N TYR A 1077 -9.84 22.89 9.04
CA TYR A 1077 -10.64 24.01 9.54
C TYR A 1077 -11.81 23.50 10.40
N TYR A 1078 -11.93 23.95 11.65
CA TYR A 1078 -13.10 23.66 12.51
C TYR A 1078 -14.01 24.90 12.55
N LEU A 1079 -15.19 24.82 11.93
CA LEU A 1079 -16.03 25.99 11.63
C LEU A 1079 -17.40 25.91 12.32
N GLU A 1080 -17.85 27.04 12.89
CA GLU A 1080 -19.20 27.14 13.49
C GLU A 1080 -20.27 27.15 12.41
N TYR A 1081 -21.24 26.24 12.49
CA TYR A 1081 -22.41 26.18 11.60
C TYR A 1081 -23.70 25.77 12.34
N ASP A 1082 -23.80 25.92 13.66
CA ASP A 1082 -24.98 25.48 14.43
C ASP A 1082 -26.26 26.22 14.01
N THR A 1083 -26.16 27.54 13.83
CA THR A 1083 -27.28 28.48 13.70
C THR A 1083 -27.15 29.34 12.44
N PRO A 1084 -28.26 29.85 11.86
CA PRO A 1084 -28.21 30.73 10.67
C PRO A 1084 -27.34 31.99 10.83
N ARG A 1085 -27.13 32.42 12.08
CA ARG A 1085 -26.21 33.49 12.52
C ARG A 1085 -24.77 33.31 12.03
N ALA A 1086 -24.32 32.07 11.81
CA ALA A 1086 -22.98 31.74 11.34
C ALA A 1086 -22.83 31.81 9.81
N GLY A 1087 -23.93 32.03 9.07
CA GLY A 1087 -23.99 31.99 7.61
C GLY A 1087 -24.39 30.64 7.03
N GLY A 1088 -24.36 30.55 5.71
CA GLY A 1088 -24.59 29.31 4.95
C GLY A 1088 -23.30 28.56 4.64
N PHE A 1089 -23.42 27.48 3.85
CA PHE A 1089 -22.31 26.63 3.45
C PHE A 1089 -21.65 27.07 2.12
N GLU A 1090 -22.18 28.09 1.45
CA GLU A 1090 -21.67 28.72 0.24
C GLU A 1090 -20.14 28.98 0.26
N PRO A 1091 -19.53 29.46 1.37
CA PRO A 1091 -18.07 29.59 1.52
C PRO A 1091 -17.26 28.33 1.20
N LEU A 1092 -17.81 27.13 1.46
CA LEU A 1092 -17.08 25.87 1.33
C LEU A 1092 -16.71 25.52 -0.13
N LYS A 1093 -17.30 26.22 -1.12
CA LYS A 1093 -16.88 26.15 -2.53
C LYS A 1093 -15.42 26.55 -2.74
N HIS A 1094 -14.83 27.30 -1.80
CA HIS A 1094 -13.44 27.75 -1.90
C HIS A 1094 -12.43 26.82 -1.21
N LEU A 1095 -12.88 25.71 -0.61
CA LEU A 1095 -12.05 24.76 0.15
C LEU A 1095 -11.18 23.86 -0.77
N PRO A 1096 -9.85 24.04 -0.80
CA PRO A 1096 -8.95 23.24 -1.65
C PRO A 1096 -9.00 21.74 -1.35
N LYS A 1097 -8.61 20.91 -2.32
CA LYS A 1097 -8.71 19.44 -2.24
C LYS A 1097 -7.83 18.81 -1.16
N ASP A 1098 -6.72 19.46 -0.80
CA ASP A 1098 -5.80 19.05 0.26
C ASP A 1098 -6.25 19.45 1.68
N LYS A 1099 -7.38 20.17 1.81
CA LYS A 1099 -7.89 20.66 3.10
C LYS A 1099 -9.10 19.86 3.58
N PHE A 1100 -9.09 19.57 4.89
CA PHE A 1100 -10.20 18.98 5.63
C PHE A 1100 -11.05 20.07 6.30
N VAL A 1101 -12.35 19.82 6.47
CA VAL A 1101 -13.24 20.69 7.25
C VAL A 1101 -14.06 19.90 8.25
N VAL A 1102 -14.09 20.35 9.51
CA VAL A 1102 -14.94 19.82 10.56
C VAL A 1102 -16.09 20.80 10.79
N LEU A 1103 -17.32 20.29 10.67
CA LEU A 1103 -18.54 21.08 10.67
C LEU A 1103 -19.17 21.09 12.07
N GLY A 1104 -19.08 22.24 12.73
CA GLY A 1104 -19.66 22.50 14.04
C GLY A 1104 -21.18 22.69 13.98
N VAL A 1105 -21.93 21.63 13.70
CA VAL A 1105 -23.39 21.64 13.49
C VAL A 1105 -24.22 21.50 14.77
N VAL A 1106 -23.64 20.93 15.84
CA VAL A 1106 -24.30 20.80 17.15
C VAL A 1106 -24.00 22.03 18.02
N THR A 1107 -25.01 22.67 18.62
CA THR A 1107 -24.75 23.85 19.47
C THR A 1107 -24.21 23.43 20.83
N SER A 1108 -23.07 24.00 21.23
CA SER A 1108 -22.51 23.86 22.58
C SER A 1108 -23.07 24.88 23.57
N LYS A 1109 -24.09 25.66 23.19
CA LYS A 1109 -24.63 26.80 23.94
C LYS A 1109 -25.92 26.51 24.72
N PHE A 1110 -26.76 25.57 24.30
CA PHE A 1110 -28.08 25.34 24.88
C PHE A 1110 -28.34 23.85 25.14
N PRO A 1111 -29.03 23.44 26.22
CA PRO A 1111 -29.19 22.02 26.56
C PRO A 1111 -30.05 21.23 25.56
N LYS A 1112 -30.89 21.90 24.75
CA LYS A 1112 -31.72 21.23 23.74
C LYS A 1112 -30.84 20.48 22.72
N LEU A 1113 -31.11 19.17 22.57
CA LEU A 1113 -30.54 18.35 21.50
C LEU A 1113 -31.15 18.68 20.13
N GLU A 1114 -30.30 18.66 19.12
CA GLU A 1114 -30.61 18.83 17.70
C GLU A 1114 -31.24 17.55 17.13
N ASN A 1115 -31.98 17.68 16.03
CA ASN A 1115 -32.49 16.50 15.34
C ASN A 1115 -31.35 15.84 14.55
N LYS A 1116 -31.01 14.58 14.90
CA LYS A 1116 -29.92 13.82 14.26
C LYS A 1116 -30.02 13.83 12.73
N LYS A 1117 -31.22 13.57 12.18
CA LYS A 1117 -31.44 13.52 10.73
C LYS A 1117 -31.25 14.91 10.10
N GLU A 1118 -31.78 15.96 10.72
CA GLU A 1118 -31.59 17.34 10.24
C GLU A 1118 -30.10 17.70 10.18
N MET A 1119 -29.30 17.30 11.17
CA MET A 1119 -27.86 17.55 11.16
C MET A 1119 -27.14 16.71 10.11
N VAL A 1120 -27.54 15.46 9.88
CA VAL A 1120 -27.05 14.62 8.78
C VAL A 1120 -27.36 15.26 7.42
N ASP A 1121 -28.61 15.67 7.19
CA ASP A 1121 -29.04 16.34 5.95
C ASP A 1121 -28.23 17.64 5.71
N ARG A 1122 -27.90 18.40 6.78
CA ARG A 1122 -27.04 19.60 6.71
C ARG A 1122 -25.57 19.29 6.39
N VAL A 1123 -25.01 18.18 6.88
CA VAL A 1123 -23.64 17.75 6.54
C VAL A 1123 -23.55 17.27 5.09
N LEU A 1124 -24.57 16.57 4.61
CA LEU A 1124 -24.70 16.20 3.20
C LEU A 1124 -24.85 17.45 2.30
N GLN A 1125 -25.58 18.48 2.75
CA GLN A 1125 -25.66 19.77 2.06
C GLN A 1125 -24.30 20.48 2.02
N ALA A 1126 -23.55 20.51 3.12
CA ALA A 1126 -22.20 21.08 3.15
C ALA A 1126 -21.24 20.36 2.18
N ALA A 1127 -21.39 19.04 2.04
CA ALA A 1127 -20.64 18.25 1.07
C ALA A 1127 -20.99 18.61 -0.39
N ASP A 1128 -22.24 18.99 -0.71
CA ASP A 1128 -22.60 19.52 -2.05
C ASP A 1128 -21.85 20.82 -2.36
N PHE A 1129 -21.70 21.71 -1.37
CA PHE A 1129 -20.99 22.97 -1.55
C PHE A 1129 -19.49 22.77 -1.77
N VAL A 1130 -18.86 21.86 -1.02
CA VAL A 1130 -17.47 21.44 -1.25
C VAL A 1130 -17.34 20.84 -2.65
N ALA A 1131 -18.19 19.86 -3.00
CA ALA A 1131 -18.18 19.18 -4.30
C ALA A 1131 -18.37 20.12 -5.49
N GLN A 1132 -19.30 21.09 -5.39
CA GLN A 1132 -19.52 22.11 -6.41
C GLN A 1132 -18.28 22.99 -6.63
N GLY A 1133 -17.54 23.31 -5.57
CA GLY A 1133 -16.34 24.12 -5.63
C GLY A 1133 -15.13 23.40 -6.23
N SER A 1134 -14.94 22.13 -5.86
CA SER A 1134 -13.77 21.33 -6.24
C SER A 1134 -13.96 20.48 -7.51
N GLY A 1135 -15.16 20.44 -8.09
CA GLY A 1135 -15.50 19.59 -9.23
C GLY A 1135 -15.50 18.10 -8.88
N GLU A 1136 -15.94 17.75 -7.68
CA GLU A 1136 -15.94 16.40 -7.10
C GLU A 1136 -17.37 15.85 -6.99
N SER A 1137 -17.53 14.57 -6.67
CA SER A 1137 -18.82 14.04 -6.20
C SER A 1137 -19.03 14.33 -4.72
N ARG A 1138 -20.27 14.25 -4.23
CA ARG A 1138 -20.58 14.41 -2.79
C ARG A 1138 -19.83 13.38 -1.94
N GLU A 1139 -19.71 12.15 -2.42
CA GLU A 1139 -19.04 11.03 -1.75
C GLU A 1139 -17.53 11.25 -1.63
N GLN A 1140 -16.92 11.92 -2.63
CA GLN A 1140 -15.53 12.35 -2.60
C GLN A 1140 -15.34 13.54 -1.64
N ALA A 1141 -16.23 14.53 -1.66
CA ALA A 1141 -16.22 15.65 -0.71
C ALA A 1141 -16.39 15.18 0.75
N LEU A 1142 -17.25 14.18 0.99
CA LEU A 1142 -17.43 13.56 2.31
C LEU A 1142 -16.17 12.86 2.85
N GLN A 1143 -15.17 12.56 2.02
CA GLN A 1143 -13.89 12.02 2.53
C GLN A 1143 -13.07 13.06 3.29
N ARG A 1144 -13.27 14.35 3.03
CA ARG A 1144 -12.55 15.47 3.65
C ARG A 1144 -13.42 16.34 4.56
N ILE A 1145 -14.48 15.73 5.11
CA ILE A 1145 -15.43 16.34 6.03
C ILE A 1145 -15.52 15.50 7.33
N GLY A 1146 -15.75 16.18 8.46
CA GLY A 1146 -16.11 15.59 9.76
C GLY A 1146 -17.13 16.47 10.50
N VAL A 1147 -17.57 16.06 11.70
CA VAL A 1147 -18.58 16.77 12.50
C VAL A 1147 -18.14 17.03 13.94
N SER A 1148 -18.63 18.13 14.52
CA SER A 1148 -18.33 18.54 15.89
C SER A 1148 -19.47 19.36 16.52
N PRO A 1149 -19.36 19.71 17.81
CA PRO A 1149 -20.02 20.90 18.34
C PRO A 1149 -19.50 22.17 17.66
N GLN A 1150 -20.23 23.29 17.73
CA GLN A 1150 -19.79 24.57 17.16
C GLN A 1150 -18.52 25.12 17.82
N CYS A 1151 -18.44 25.06 19.15
CA CYS A 1151 -17.27 25.46 19.94
C CYS A 1151 -17.14 24.51 21.15
N GLY A 1152 -16.20 24.76 22.06
CA GLY A 1152 -16.17 24.09 23.36
C GLY A 1152 -17.44 24.35 24.20
N PHE A 1153 -17.53 23.68 25.36
CA PHE A 1153 -18.67 23.78 26.28
C PHE A 1153 -18.44 24.76 27.44
N ALA A 1154 -17.18 25.09 27.73
CA ALA A 1154 -16.74 26.02 28.78
C ALA A 1154 -15.37 26.66 28.47
N SER A 1155 -15.32 27.53 27.45
CA SER A 1155 -14.13 28.30 27.06
C SER A 1155 -13.71 29.37 28.08
N HIS A 1156 -14.63 29.74 28.97
CA HIS A 1156 -14.39 30.27 30.32
C HIS A 1156 -14.82 29.19 31.34
N SER A 1157 -14.20 29.16 32.52
CA SER A 1157 -14.36 28.09 33.52
C SER A 1157 -15.81 27.74 33.91
N GLU A 1158 -16.67 28.76 34.03
CA GLU A 1158 -18.10 28.70 34.39
C GLU A 1158 -18.94 28.04 33.28
N GLY A 1159 -18.55 28.31 32.04
CA GLY A 1159 -19.12 27.76 30.82
C GLY A 1159 -20.56 28.18 30.50
N ASN A 1160 -21.17 27.39 29.61
CA ASN A 1160 -22.48 27.66 29.03
C ASN A 1160 -23.64 27.17 29.92
N LEU A 1161 -24.86 27.63 29.58
CA LEU A 1161 -26.15 27.38 30.26
C LEU A 1161 -26.63 25.90 30.25
N LEU A 1162 -25.76 24.96 29.88
CA LEU A 1162 -26.02 23.53 29.87
C LEU A 1162 -25.30 22.84 31.05
N THR A 1163 -25.83 21.72 31.49
CA THR A 1163 -25.28 20.90 32.58
C THR A 1163 -24.12 20.02 32.09
N TYR A 1164 -23.47 19.32 33.02
CA TYR A 1164 -22.45 18.34 32.67
C TYR A 1164 -23.02 17.17 31.84
N ASP A 1165 -24.25 16.73 32.15
CA ASP A 1165 -24.91 15.65 31.42
C ASP A 1165 -25.37 16.10 30.02
N ASP A 1166 -25.83 17.35 29.85
CA ASP A 1166 -26.17 17.91 28.53
C ASP A 1166 -24.96 17.93 27.58
N MET A 1167 -23.75 18.16 28.10
CA MET A 1167 -22.50 18.03 27.32
C MET A 1167 -22.30 16.58 26.86
N VAL A 1168 -22.51 15.61 27.76
CA VAL A 1168 -22.37 14.17 27.44
C VAL A 1168 -23.37 13.74 26.37
N GLU A 1169 -24.64 14.15 26.47
CA GLU A 1169 -25.65 13.83 25.45
C GLU A 1169 -25.36 14.51 24.10
N LYS A 1170 -24.75 15.70 24.08
CA LYS A 1170 -24.31 16.34 22.83
C LYS A 1170 -23.07 15.70 22.22
N LEU A 1171 -22.11 15.23 23.03
CA LEU A 1171 -20.99 14.43 22.54
C LEU A 1171 -21.49 13.12 21.90
N LYS A 1172 -22.42 12.42 22.56
CA LYS A 1172 -23.12 11.25 21.98
C LYS A 1172 -23.86 11.59 20.68
N LEU A 1173 -24.51 12.76 20.59
CA LEU A 1173 -25.20 13.18 19.37
C LEU A 1173 -24.22 13.43 18.20
N VAL A 1174 -23.07 14.06 18.46
CA VAL A 1174 -22.01 14.25 17.45
C VAL A 1174 -21.49 12.90 16.94
N ARG A 1175 -21.19 11.96 17.86
CA ARG A 1175 -20.81 10.58 17.52
C ARG A 1175 -21.90 9.89 16.68
N ALA A 1176 -23.16 9.98 17.07
CA ALA A 1176 -24.28 9.37 16.36
C ALA A 1176 -24.60 10.01 14.99
N ILE A 1177 -24.24 11.28 14.76
CA ILE A 1177 -24.26 11.92 13.43
C ILE A 1177 -23.12 11.36 12.59
N ALA A 1178 -21.91 11.26 13.13
CA ALA A 1178 -20.77 10.68 12.44
C ALA A 1178 -21.03 9.21 12.05
N ASP A 1179 -21.63 8.42 12.94
CA ASP A 1179 -21.95 7.00 12.70
C ASP A 1179 -23.04 6.77 11.64
N GLU A 1180 -23.90 7.76 11.35
CA GLU A 1180 -24.90 7.66 10.28
C GLU A 1180 -24.28 7.92 8.89
N ILE A 1181 -23.25 8.76 8.82
CA ILE A 1181 -22.62 9.23 7.58
C ILE A 1181 -21.39 8.40 7.23
N TRP A 1182 -20.60 8.04 8.24
CA TRP A 1182 -19.35 7.27 8.15
C TRP A 1182 -19.37 6.10 9.16
N PRO A 1183 -20.21 5.06 8.96
CA PRO A 1183 -20.41 4.01 9.96
C PRO A 1183 -19.12 3.27 10.32
N GLY A 1184 -18.73 3.34 11.60
CA GLY A 1184 -17.51 2.68 12.09
C GLY A 1184 -16.20 3.41 11.75
N GLU A 1185 -16.25 4.62 11.20
CA GLU A 1185 -15.07 5.49 11.15
C GLU A 1185 -14.94 6.31 12.44
N PRO A 1186 -13.74 6.40 13.05
CA PRO A 1186 -13.52 7.27 14.21
C PRO A 1186 -13.66 8.76 13.83
#